data_AF-A0A2W2KIS6-F1
#
_entry.id   AF-A0A2W2KIS6-F1
#
_cell.length_a   1.000
_cell.length_b   1.000
_cell.length_c   1.000
_cell.angle_alpha   90.00
_cell.angle_beta   90.00
_cell.angle_gamma   90.00
#
_symmetry.space_group_name_H-M   'P 1'
#
loop_
_entity.id
_entity.type
_entity.pdbx_description
1 polymer ?
#
loop_
_entity_poly.entity_id
_entity_poly.type
_entity_poly.pdbx_seq_one_letter_code
_entity_poly.pdbx_strand_id
1 'polypeptide(L)'
;MAISARERLARLLGGSDPVGSFAARMNAPADAFRLDVEGVGPVVLPLRAPRTKKLIEVARPAKFGRGEETLSDPGVRDTWEITPDRFELDGRGWVPMLDAALEYFRDELGLPAKTRLRAEPHALLVYGKGQFFLPHQDSEKDDAMVGTLVVSLPSAHTGGELVVEHGGESRVYQASKERLTFVAFYADCRHEVKPVKSGYRVTLTFNLLAEAEAEAEAEAASGDVGPVADLAACLTEHFAEPALPRWGGRELPPPNRLVYLLDHEYTQRGLSWSRLKGADAERAALLRAAAARAGCEAVLALAEVKETWDAYPPGGGDPWDRDYYDDSYDEEDEEDLAPGTGSGADDYADYELNDLIDDEITLGWWTRPDGGGGEAICLPVSYEERCASTPNKNLEPFQSEYEGYMGNYGDTLDCWYRRSAVLLWPRERAFAARAEAGPEGALAELRDRIAAGELDRVRADAASLAPFWPQTAPRDEALGTALEVAAGLGVPGTAAMLLEPFRAEVLTPDHADALAAVAGAYGREWMRELVGGWFPAQRVWRVSGADRGEWVQGLPQLCDALRAAGDSYTARLLADAAWRWLEEELGLWCARARAEERGPRLAELGPPLARVWQAAEDERRAAIAQALRGYPDTVLECVVPALRAAAKLPAQVRGAAGVALLARDCVGRLEAFLATPQRAEGDWSITWAGCGVARNA
;
A
#
# COMPACT_ATOMS: atom_id res chain seq x y z
N MET A 1 21.68 -24.77 4.36
CA MET A 1 21.60 -23.68 5.36
C MET A 1 20.70 -24.14 6.50
N ALA A 2 20.94 -23.69 7.73
CA ALA A 2 20.03 -23.96 8.84
C ALA A 2 18.70 -23.25 8.58
N ILE A 3 17.58 -23.91 8.89
CA ILE A 3 16.23 -23.38 8.67
C ILE A 3 15.92 -22.39 9.79
N SER A 4 15.55 -21.16 9.43
CA SER A 4 15.22 -20.08 10.38
C SER A 4 13.99 -20.41 11.23
N ALA A 5 13.85 -19.75 12.38
CA ALA A 5 12.72 -19.96 13.28
C ALA A 5 11.35 -19.74 12.59
N ARG A 6 11.22 -18.68 11.75
CA ARG A 6 10.01 -18.39 10.97
C ARG A 6 9.68 -19.47 9.93
N GLU A 7 10.69 -20.07 9.30
CA GLU A 7 10.50 -21.15 8.32
C GLU A 7 10.09 -22.45 9.02
N ARG A 8 10.63 -22.74 10.21
CA ARG A 8 10.17 -23.88 11.02
C ARG A 8 8.74 -23.68 11.50
N LEU A 9 8.39 -22.47 11.94
CA LEU A 9 7.03 -22.08 12.29
C LEU A 9 6.07 -22.29 11.11
N ALA A 10 6.43 -21.84 9.91
CA ALA A 10 5.60 -22.02 8.71
C ALA A 10 5.42 -23.51 8.34
N ARG A 11 6.44 -24.35 8.53
CA ARG A 11 6.32 -25.80 8.31
C ARG A 11 5.43 -26.49 9.34
N LEU A 12 5.51 -26.09 10.62
CA LEU A 12 4.62 -26.62 11.67
C LEU A 12 3.16 -26.29 11.37
N LEU A 13 2.87 -25.10 10.84
CA LEU A 13 1.54 -24.66 10.45
C LEU A 13 1.05 -25.22 9.10
N GLY A 14 1.97 -25.75 8.27
CA GLY A 14 1.65 -26.42 7.01
C GLY A 14 1.52 -27.94 7.13
N GLY A 15 1.94 -28.53 8.26
CA GLY A 15 1.96 -29.97 8.49
C GLY A 15 0.67 -30.57 9.06
N SER A 16 -0.36 -29.76 9.34
CA SER A 16 -1.70 -30.24 9.65
C SER A 16 -2.53 -30.38 8.38
N ASP A 17 -3.25 -31.50 8.24
CA ASP A 17 -4.28 -31.62 7.21
C ASP A 17 -5.33 -30.52 7.47
N PRO A 18 -5.64 -29.67 6.48
CA PRO A 18 -6.51 -28.52 6.71
C PRO A 18 -7.89 -28.98 7.21
N VAL A 19 -8.32 -28.40 8.34
CA VAL A 19 -9.68 -28.62 8.85
C VAL A 19 -10.66 -27.86 7.96
N GLY A 20 -11.35 -28.60 7.10
CA GLY A 20 -12.38 -28.07 6.21
C GLY A 20 -11.92 -27.89 4.76
N SER A 21 -12.83 -27.42 3.92
CA SER A 21 -12.65 -27.33 2.49
C SER A 21 -13.16 -26.01 1.92
N PHE A 22 -12.56 -25.54 0.84
CA PHE A 22 -13.04 -24.35 0.14
C PHE A 22 -14.46 -24.50 -0.44
N ALA A 23 -14.94 -25.74 -0.65
CA ALA A 23 -16.28 -26.01 -1.13
C ALA A 23 -16.82 -27.38 -0.67
N ALA A 24 -18.10 -27.45 -0.32
CA ALA A 24 -18.76 -28.65 0.19
C ALA A 24 -20.14 -28.87 -0.46
N ARG A 25 -20.62 -30.12 -0.45
CA ARG A 25 -21.95 -30.48 -1.03
C ARG A 25 -22.81 -31.28 -0.07
N MET A 26 -24.12 -31.05 -0.12
CA MET A 26 -25.13 -31.85 0.58
C MET A 26 -26.33 -32.11 -0.34
N ASN A 27 -26.96 -33.29 -0.24
CA ASN A 27 -28.19 -33.60 -0.97
C ASN A 27 -29.38 -33.75 -0.03
N ALA A 28 -30.46 -33.01 -0.26
CA ALA A 28 -31.65 -33.02 0.60
C ALA A 28 -32.93 -33.44 -0.14
N PRO A 29 -33.95 -33.96 0.57
CA PRO A 29 -35.25 -34.27 -0.03
C PRO A 29 -35.93 -33.00 -0.57
N ALA A 30 -36.59 -33.11 -1.73
CA ALA A 30 -37.26 -31.98 -2.37
C ALA A 30 -38.72 -31.78 -1.92
N ASP A 31 -39.30 -32.75 -1.21
CA ASP A 31 -40.69 -32.77 -0.74
C ASP A 31 -40.96 -31.80 0.42
N ALA A 32 -39.92 -31.50 1.20
CA ALA A 32 -39.95 -30.55 2.31
C ALA A 32 -39.91 -29.07 1.86
N PHE A 33 -39.60 -28.81 0.59
CA PHE A 33 -39.37 -27.48 0.03
C PHE A 33 -40.53 -27.06 -0.89
N ARG A 34 -40.97 -25.80 -0.75
CA ARG A 34 -41.96 -25.16 -1.62
C ARG A 34 -41.40 -23.85 -2.13
N LEU A 35 -41.59 -23.61 -3.42
CA LEU A 35 -41.24 -22.37 -4.10
C LEU A 35 -42.51 -21.79 -4.70
N ASP A 36 -42.84 -20.55 -4.35
CA ASP A 36 -43.83 -19.75 -5.07
C ASP A 36 -43.11 -18.63 -5.82
N VAL A 37 -43.56 -18.32 -7.03
CA VAL A 37 -42.95 -17.30 -7.90
C VAL A 37 -44.06 -16.42 -8.43
N GLU A 38 -43.93 -15.12 -8.23
CA GLU A 38 -44.90 -14.13 -8.69
C GLU A 38 -45.13 -14.23 -10.20
N GLY A 39 -46.40 -14.30 -10.62
CA GLY A 39 -46.79 -14.49 -12.02
C GLY A 39 -46.78 -15.95 -12.51
N VAL A 40 -46.22 -16.88 -11.74
CA VAL A 40 -46.19 -18.32 -12.07
C VAL A 40 -47.00 -19.14 -11.05
N GLY A 41 -46.97 -18.77 -9.78
CA GLY A 41 -47.56 -19.48 -8.63
C GLY A 41 -46.72 -20.68 -8.18
N PRO A 42 -47.30 -21.61 -7.38
CA PRO A 42 -46.56 -22.71 -6.76
C PRO A 42 -45.79 -23.59 -7.75
N VAL A 43 -44.48 -23.72 -7.58
CA VAL A 43 -43.59 -24.51 -8.46
C VAL A 43 -43.48 -25.94 -7.95
N VAL A 44 -43.92 -26.90 -8.77
CA VAL A 44 -43.86 -28.34 -8.44
C VAL A 44 -42.53 -28.93 -8.90
N LEU A 45 -41.84 -29.63 -7.97
CA LEU A 45 -40.60 -30.35 -8.22
C LEU A 45 -40.84 -31.85 -8.50
N PRO A 46 -40.02 -32.52 -9.33
CA PRO A 46 -38.94 -31.98 -10.14
C PRO A 46 -39.44 -31.09 -11.29
N LEU A 47 -38.67 -30.07 -11.62
CA LEU A 47 -38.99 -29.10 -12.66
C LEU A 47 -38.98 -29.73 -14.06
N ARG A 48 -40.05 -29.45 -14.81
CA ARG A 48 -40.22 -29.88 -16.21
C ARG A 48 -40.27 -28.68 -17.14
N ALA A 49 -39.84 -28.89 -18.39
CA ALA A 49 -39.71 -27.84 -19.41
C ALA A 49 -40.92 -26.88 -19.53
N PRO A 50 -42.19 -27.32 -19.53
CA PRO A 50 -43.32 -26.39 -19.61
C PRO A 50 -43.41 -25.41 -18.44
N ARG A 51 -43.07 -25.86 -17.22
CA ARG A 51 -43.07 -25.00 -16.02
C ARG A 51 -41.84 -24.10 -16.02
N THR A 52 -40.67 -24.60 -16.40
CA THR A 52 -39.45 -23.80 -16.49
C THR A 52 -39.58 -22.67 -17.52
N LYS A 53 -40.26 -22.89 -18.65
CA LYS A 53 -40.54 -21.83 -19.63
C LYS A 53 -41.38 -20.69 -19.04
N LYS A 54 -42.34 -20.98 -18.15
CA LYS A 54 -43.08 -19.94 -17.43
C LYS A 54 -42.21 -19.14 -16.47
N LEU A 55 -41.20 -19.77 -15.85
CA LEU A 55 -40.22 -19.04 -15.05
C LEU A 55 -39.41 -18.08 -15.93
N ILE A 56 -38.98 -18.52 -17.11
CA ILE A 56 -38.25 -17.67 -18.07
C ILE A 56 -39.10 -16.47 -18.51
N GLU A 57 -40.41 -16.66 -18.75
CA GLU A 57 -41.33 -15.57 -19.14
C GLU A 57 -41.42 -14.43 -18.11
N VAL A 58 -41.20 -14.71 -16.83
CA VAL A 58 -41.21 -13.69 -15.77
C VAL A 58 -39.80 -13.26 -15.34
N ALA A 59 -38.76 -13.89 -15.86
CA ALA A 59 -37.36 -13.60 -15.54
C ALA A 59 -36.80 -12.47 -16.41
N ARG A 60 -35.63 -11.96 -16.02
CA ARG A 60 -34.83 -11.00 -16.80
C ARG A 60 -33.43 -11.56 -17.06
N PRO A 61 -32.68 -11.10 -18.07
CA PRO A 61 -31.28 -11.48 -18.23
C PRO A 61 -30.49 -11.09 -16.98
N ALA A 62 -29.65 -11.99 -16.50
CA ALA A 62 -28.85 -11.76 -15.30
C ALA A 62 -27.65 -10.87 -15.58
N LYS A 63 -27.29 -10.03 -14.61
CA LYS A 63 -26.12 -9.14 -14.68
C LYS A 63 -24.91 -9.78 -13.99
N PHE A 64 -23.69 -9.27 -14.21
CA PHE A 64 -22.50 -9.69 -13.47
C PHE A 64 -21.70 -8.47 -12.98
N GLY A 65 -20.86 -8.67 -11.97
CA GLY A 65 -19.97 -7.65 -11.43
C GLY A 65 -18.61 -7.64 -12.12
N ARG A 66 -18.04 -6.47 -12.39
CA ARG A 66 -16.63 -6.28 -12.78
C ARG A 66 -16.06 -5.15 -11.94
N GLY A 67 -15.31 -5.49 -10.89
CA GLY A 67 -14.92 -4.51 -9.87
C GLY A 67 -16.15 -3.90 -9.20
N GLU A 68 -16.29 -2.57 -9.25
CA GLU A 68 -17.45 -1.85 -8.69
C GLU A 68 -18.64 -1.74 -9.67
N GLU A 69 -18.48 -2.17 -10.94
CA GLU A 69 -19.51 -2.02 -11.96
C GLU A 69 -20.43 -3.24 -12.06
N THR A 70 -21.73 -3.00 -12.30
CA THR A 70 -22.70 -4.06 -12.63
C THR A 70 -23.02 -4.02 -14.13
N LEU A 71 -22.52 -4.99 -14.88
CA LEU A 71 -22.58 -5.05 -16.34
C LEU A 71 -23.51 -6.16 -16.86
N SER A 72 -23.90 -6.04 -18.13
CA SER A 72 -24.72 -7.04 -18.84
C SER A 72 -24.04 -7.36 -20.18
N ASP A 73 -23.32 -8.47 -20.22
CA ASP A 73 -22.67 -9.00 -21.42
C ASP A 73 -23.00 -10.50 -21.52
N PRO A 74 -23.83 -10.91 -22.50
CA PRO A 74 -24.15 -12.31 -22.76
C PRO A 74 -22.94 -13.18 -23.11
N GLY A 75 -21.82 -12.59 -23.54
CA GLY A 75 -20.57 -13.31 -23.78
C GLY A 75 -19.87 -13.77 -22.49
N VAL A 76 -20.16 -13.11 -21.36
CA VAL A 76 -19.60 -13.43 -20.04
C VAL A 76 -20.58 -14.23 -19.19
N ARG A 77 -21.84 -13.79 -19.16
CA ARG A 77 -22.92 -14.42 -18.39
C ARG A 77 -24.18 -14.50 -19.22
N ASP A 78 -24.58 -15.71 -19.60
CA ASP A 78 -25.86 -15.97 -20.26
C ASP A 78 -26.74 -16.81 -19.34
N THR A 79 -27.64 -16.16 -18.61
CA THR A 79 -28.63 -16.83 -17.75
C THR A 79 -29.81 -15.91 -17.45
N TRP A 80 -30.95 -16.48 -17.08
CA TRP A 80 -32.12 -15.74 -16.63
C TRP A 80 -32.14 -15.67 -15.10
N GLU A 81 -32.47 -14.51 -14.53
CA GLU A 81 -32.64 -14.30 -13.09
C GLU A 81 -34.06 -13.83 -12.74
N ILE A 82 -34.52 -14.28 -11.57
CA ILE A 82 -35.67 -13.73 -10.85
C ILE A 82 -35.15 -13.28 -9.48
N THR A 83 -35.47 -12.04 -9.10
CA THR A 83 -34.97 -11.42 -7.88
C THR A 83 -35.75 -11.87 -6.63
N PRO A 84 -35.14 -11.78 -5.42
CA PRO A 84 -35.71 -12.31 -4.18
C PRO A 84 -37.09 -11.76 -3.81
N ASP A 85 -37.40 -10.53 -4.20
CA ASP A 85 -38.70 -9.88 -3.98
C ASP A 85 -39.85 -10.52 -4.76
N ARG A 86 -39.55 -11.41 -5.72
CA ARG A 86 -40.52 -12.02 -6.63
C ARG A 86 -40.72 -13.52 -6.41
N PHE A 87 -40.12 -14.08 -5.38
CA PHE A 87 -40.35 -15.47 -5.00
C PHE A 87 -40.37 -15.67 -3.49
N GLU A 88 -41.10 -16.67 -3.04
CA GLU A 88 -41.18 -17.05 -1.64
C GLU A 88 -40.72 -18.50 -1.47
N LEU A 89 -39.91 -18.72 -0.43
CA LEU A 89 -39.43 -20.04 -0.04
C LEU A 89 -40.20 -20.48 1.21
N ASP A 90 -40.97 -21.56 1.10
CA ASP A 90 -41.81 -22.09 2.16
C ASP A 90 -41.67 -23.62 2.25
N GLY A 91 -42.47 -24.24 3.11
CA GLY A 91 -42.46 -25.67 3.40
C GLY A 91 -42.14 -25.88 4.88
N ARG A 92 -42.97 -26.66 5.58
CA ARG A 92 -42.79 -26.93 7.01
C ARG A 92 -41.42 -27.54 7.36
N GLY A 93 -40.76 -28.17 6.39
CA GLY A 93 -39.43 -28.74 6.56
C GLY A 93 -38.29 -27.89 5.97
N TRP A 94 -38.57 -26.76 5.30
CA TRP A 94 -37.53 -25.93 4.68
C TRP A 94 -36.59 -25.32 5.72
N VAL A 95 -37.13 -24.62 6.72
CA VAL A 95 -36.32 -23.92 7.73
C VAL A 95 -35.42 -24.90 8.51
N PRO A 96 -35.93 -25.99 9.13
CA PRO A 96 -35.06 -26.93 9.83
C PRO A 96 -34.01 -27.60 8.93
N MET A 97 -34.34 -27.85 7.66
CA MET A 97 -33.40 -28.42 6.69
C MET A 97 -32.29 -27.42 6.33
N LEU A 98 -32.64 -26.15 6.12
CA LEU A 98 -31.67 -25.10 5.85
C LEU A 98 -30.77 -24.87 7.07
N ASP A 99 -31.32 -24.82 8.28
CA ASP A 99 -30.55 -24.67 9.52
C ASP A 99 -29.53 -25.81 9.68
N ALA A 100 -29.96 -27.06 9.49
CA ALA A 100 -29.06 -28.22 9.52
C ALA A 100 -28.01 -28.19 8.40
N ALA A 101 -28.37 -27.69 7.21
CA ALA A 101 -27.44 -27.51 6.10
C ALA A 101 -26.36 -26.48 6.47
N LEU A 102 -26.74 -25.37 7.11
CA LEU A 102 -25.84 -24.30 7.50
C LEU A 102 -24.88 -24.75 8.61
N GLU A 103 -25.34 -25.54 9.59
CA GLU A 103 -24.45 -26.17 10.58
C GLU A 103 -23.45 -27.13 9.91
N TYR A 104 -23.93 -27.98 9.01
CA TYR A 104 -23.07 -28.88 8.23
C TYR A 104 -22.01 -28.11 7.43
N PHE A 105 -22.42 -27.05 6.71
CA PHE A 105 -21.48 -26.26 5.91
C PHE A 105 -20.52 -25.42 6.74
N ARG A 106 -20.89 -24.97 7.94
CA ARG A 106 -19.92 -24.35 8.86
C ARG A 106 -18.76 -25.29 9.14
N ASP A 107 -19.07 -26.54 9.48
CA ASP A 107 -18.07 -27.54 9.86
C ASP A 107 -17.23 -27.99 8.65
N GLU A 108 -17.88 -28.28 7.52
CA GLU A 108 -17.19 -28.72 6.30
C GLU A 108 -16.34 -27.63 5.65
N LEU A 109 -16.74 -26.36 5.77
CA LEU A 109 -15.93 -25.25 5.29
C LEU A 109 -14.75 -24.95 6.25
N GLY A 110 -14.80 -25.43 7.50
CA GLY A 110 -13.75 -25.19 8.49
C GLY A 110 -13.86 -23.83 9.18
N LEU A 111 -15.08 -23.28 9.28
CA LEU A 111 -15.30 -22.03 10.02
C LEU A 111 -15.16 -22.25 11.54
N PRO A 112 -14.80 -21.21 12.32
CA PRO A 112 -14.71 -21.33 13.77
C PRO A 112 -15.99 -21.88 14.39
N ALA A 113 -15.88 -22.77 15.38
CA ALA A 113 -17.02 -23.53 15.93
C ALA A 113 -18.18 -22.67 16.48
N LYS A 114 -17.88 -21.45 16.95
CA LYS A 114 -18.88 -20.49 17.45
C LYS A 114 -19.54 -19.64 16.34
N THR A 115 -19.15 -19.82 15.08
CA THR A 115 -19.69 -19.06 13.95
C THR A 115 -21.11 -19.53 13.66
N ARG A 116 -22.05 -18.60 13.53
CA ARG A 116 -23.41 -18.89 13.08
C ARG A 116 -23.57 -18.45 11.64
N LEU A 117 -23.89 -19.39 10.75
CA LEU A 117 -24.19 -19.07 9.35
C LEU A 117 -25.65 -18.69 9.18
N ARG A 118 -25.91 -17.64 8.39
CA ARG A 118 -27.23 -17.25 7.87
C ARG A 118 -27.18 -17.24 6.35
N ALA A 119 -28.18 -17.86 5.71
CA ALA A 119 -28.36 -17.77 4.26
C ALA A 119 -29.36 -16.67 3.90
N GLU A 120 -28.95 -15.74 3.05
CA GLU A 120 -29.79 -14.67 2.53
C GLU A 120 -30.07 -14.89 1.04
N PRO A 121 -31.34 -15.04 0.61
CA PRO A 121 -31.68 -15.27 -0.79
C PRO A 121 -31.14 -14.16 -1.70
N HIS A 122 -30.42 -14.55 -2.76
CA HIS A 122 -29.85 -13.61 -3.72
C HIS A 122 -30.54 -13.65 -5.08
N ALA A 123 -30.74 -14.83 -5.67
CA ALA A 123 -31.45 -14.96 -6.95
C ALA A 123 -31.98 -16.38 -7.20
N LEU A 124 -33.01 -16.48 -8.04
CA LEU A 124 -33.41 -17.71 -8.72
C LEU A 124 -32.92 -17.66 -10.17
N LEU A 125 -32.01 -18.57 -10.54
CA LEU A 125 -31.37 -18.62 -11.84
C LEU A 125 -31.91 -19.77 -12.70
N VAL A 126 -32.11 -19.52 -13.99
CA VAL A 126 -32.57 -20.51 -14.98
C VAL A 126 -31.62 -20.51 -16.19
N TYR A 127 -30.96 -21.65 -16.40
CA TYR A 127 -30.09 -21.89 -17.55
C TYR A 127 -30.75 -22.89 -18.50
N GLY A 128 -30.96 -22.49 -19.75
CA GLY A 128 -31.36 -23.34 -20.87
C GLY A 128 -30.17 -23.81 -21.71
N LYS A 129 -30.45 -24.52 -22.80
CA LYS A 129 -29.40 -25.04 -23.70
C LYS A 129 -28.47 -23.92 -24.19
N GLY A 130 -27.16 -24.14 -24.05
CA GLY A 130 -26.10 -23.22 -24.45
C GLY A 130 -25.73 -22.19 -23.40
N GLN A 131 -26.61 -21.89 -22.44
CA GLN A 131 -26.39 -20.89 -21.39
C GLN A 131 -25.32 -21.33 -20.38
N PHE A 132 -24.54 -20.36 -19.88
CA PHE A 132 -23.33 -20.56 -19.07
C PHE A 132 -23.03 -19.34 -18.19
N PHE A 133 -22.02 -19.47 -17.34
CA PHE A 133 -21.36 -18.33 -16.70
C PHE A 133 -19.85 -18.62 -16.66
N LEU A 134 -19.04 -17.77 -17.28
CA LEU A 134 -17.57 -17.91 -17.29
C LEU A 134 -16.96 -17.89 -15.89
N PRO A 135 -15.70 -18.35 -15.73
CA PRO A 135 -14.96 -18.26 -14.48
C PRO A 135 -14.96 -16.84 -13.90
N HIS A 136 -15.41 -16.70 -12.66
CA HIS A 136 -15.48 -15.45 -11.92
C HIS A 136 -15.38 -15.69 -10.42
N GLN A 137 -15.12 -14.62 -9.66
CA GLN A 137 -15.15 -14.59 -8.20
C GLN A 137 -16.36 -13.77 -7.76
N ASP A 138 -17.01 -14.18 -6.67
CA ASP A 138 -18.17 -13.45 -6.14
C ASP A 138 -17.70 -12.21 -5.36
N SER A 139 -18.33 -11.06 -5.60
CA SER A 139 -18.13 -9.89 -4.74
C SER A 139 -18.86 -10.08 -3.41
N GLU A 140 -18.20 -9.78 -2.30
CA GLU A 140 -18.81 -9.67 -0.97
C GLU A 140 -19.79 -8.49 -0.97
N LYS A 141 -21.09 -8.78 -0.74
CA LYS A 141 -22.19 -7.78 -0.82
C LYS A 141 -22.61 -7.25 0.55
N ASP A 142 -22.12 -7.88 1.60
CA ASP A 142 -22.38 -7.55 2.99
C ASP A 142 -21.09 -7.84 3.77
N ASP A 143 -20.83 -7.04 4.80
CA ASP A 143 -19.62 -7.14 5.61
C ASP A 143 -19.47 -8.54 6.24
N ALA A 144 -20.58 -9.21 6.57
CA ALA A 144 -20.61 -10.53 7.16
C ALA A 144 -20.53 -11.67 6.12
N MET A 145 -20.54 -11.37 4.81
CA MET A 145 -20.54 -12.40 3.78
C MET A 145 -19.20 -13.14 3.73
N VAL A 146 -19.24 -14.45 3.92
CA VAL A 146 -18.08 -15.33 3.82
C VAL A 146 -18.11 -16.20 2.56
N GLY A 147 -19.27 -16.40 1.95
CA GLY A 147 -19.40 -17.25 0.79
C GLY A 147 -20.79 -17.27 0.15
N THR A 148 -20.98 -18.24 -0.73
CA THR A 148 -22.21 -18.45 -1.50
C THR A 148 -22.74 -19.86 -1.28
N LEU A 149 -24.06 -19.98 -1.13
CA LEU A 149 -24.78 -21.24 -1.14
C LEU A 149 -25.64 -21.34 -2.40
N VAL A 150 -25.41 -22.39 -3.20
CA VAL A 150 -26.19 -22.72 -4.38
C VAL A 150 -27.06 -23.93 -4.08
N VAL A 151 -28.38 -23.77 -4.18
CA VAL A 151 -29.36 -24.85 -4.06
C VAL A 151 -29.95 -25.16 -5.43
N SER A 152 -29.46 -26.23 -6.03
CA SER A 152 -29.99 -26.71 -7.32
C SER A 152 -31.31 -27.44 -7.12
N LEU A 153 -32.33 -26.97 -7.83
CA LEU A 153 -33.65 -27.59 -7.83
C LEU A 153 -33.66 -28.81 -8.76
N PRO A 154 -34.28 -29.92 -8.36
CA PRO A 154 -34.28 -31.12 -9.19
C PRO A 154 -34.94 -30.90 -10.55
N SER A 155 -34.17 -31.14 -11.61
CA SER A 155 -34.62 -31.01 -13.00
C SER A 155 -33.83 -31.94 -13.92
N ALA A 156 -34.43 -32.35 -15.04
CA ALA A 156 -33.73 -33.15 -16.04
C ALA A 156 -32.89 -32.25 -16.97
N HIS A 157 -31.56 -32.34 -16.87
CA HIS A 157 -30.61 -31.65 -17.76
C HIS A 157 -29.29 -32.43 -17.90
N THR A 158 -28.45 -32.03 -18.87
CA THR A 158 -27.05 -32.45 -19.04
C THR A 158 -26.15 -31.25 -19.32
N GLY A 159 -24.87 -31.30 -18.95
CA GLY A 159 -24.05 -30.10 -18.83
C GLY A 159 -24.50 -29.25 -17.63
N GLY A 160 -24.06 -27.99 -17.54
CA GLY A 160 -24.46 -27.12 -16.43
C GLY A 160 -23.73 -27.39 -15.11
N GLU A 161 -22.60 -28.09 -15.16
CA GLU A 161 -21.78 -28.37 -13.97
C GLU A 161 -21.30 -27.06 -13.33
N LEU A 162 -21.38 -26.99 -12.00
CA LEU A 162 -20.75 -25.93 -11.23
C LEU A 162 -19.32 -26.37 -10.92
N VAL A 163 -18.33 -25.62 -11.38
CA VAL A 163 -16.91 -25.84 -11.08
C VAL A 163 -16.49 -24.76 -10.09
N VAL A 164 -15.86 -25.16 -8.99
CA VAL A 164 -15.34 -24.24 -7.96
C VAL A 164 -13.86 -24.54 -7.76
N GLU A 165 -13.06 -23.49 -7.73
CA GLU A 165 -11.60 -23.54 -7.72
C GLU A 165 -11.03 -22.63 -6.65
N HIS A 166 -9.98 -23.09 -5.97
CA HIS A 166 -9.27 -22.32 -4.95
C HIS A 166 -7.89 -22.93 -4.69
N GLY A 167 -6.83 -22.10 -4.64
CA GLY A 167 -5.47 -22.54 -4.30
C GLY A 167 -4.94 -23.67 -5.20
N GLY A 168 -5.23 -23.62 -6.50
CA GLY A 168 -4.83 -24.64 -7.47
C GLY A 168 -5.66 -25.94 -7.46
N GLU A 169 -6.64 -26.09 -6.57
CA GLU A 169 -7.57 -27.22 -6.56
C GLU A 169 -8.89 -26.88 -7.27
N SER A 170 -9.50 -27.87 -7.94
CA SER A 170 -10.79 -27.72 -8.66
C SER A 170 -11.78 -28.83 -8.29
N ARG A 171 -13.05 -28.46 -8.04
CA ARG A 171 -14.15 -29.37 -7.69
C ARG A 171 -15.35 -29.17 -8.59
N VAL A 172 -15.86 -30.28 -9.13
CA VAL A 172 -17.00 -30.29 -10.06
C VAL A 172 -18.26 -30.84 -9.38
N TYR A 173 -19.33 -30.05 -9.39
CA TYR A 173 -20.63 -30.40 -8.80
C TYR A 173 -21.72 -30.54 -9.85
N GLN A 174 -22.39 -31.70 -9.82
CA GLN A 174 -23.54 -32.00 -10.67
C GLN A 174 -24.83 -31.99 -9.86
N ALA A 175 -25.86 -31.32 -10.38
CA ALA A 175 -27.17 -31.28 -9.75
C ALA A 175 -27.93 -32.60 -9.87
N SER A 176 -28.64 -32.98 -8.82
CA SER A 176 -29.52 -34.15 -8.85
C SER A 176 -30.78 -33.90 -9.68
N LYS A 177 -31.30 -34.96 -10.32
CA LYS A 177 -32.60 -34.93 -11.03
C LYS A 177 -33.79 -35.08 -10.10
N GLU A 178 -33.56 -35.57 -8.87
CA GLU A 178 -34.61 -35.99 -7.94
C GLU A 178 -34.53 -35.29 -6.56
N ARG A 179 -33.34 -34.83 -6.19
CA ARG A 179 -33.06 -34.22 -4.88
C ARG A 179 -32.63 -32.77 -5.04
N LEU A 180 -32.75 -31.99 -3.97
CA LEU A 180 -32.08 -30.71 -3.87
C LEU A 180 -30.57 -30.98 -3.72
N THR A 181 -29.75 -30.24 -4.44
CA THR A 181 -28.28 -30.28 -4.30
C THR A 181 -27.80 -28.94 -3.80
N PHE A 182 -27.33 -28.92 -2.56
CA PHE A 182 -26.74 -27.76 -1.90
C PHE A 182 -25.23 -27.80 -2.13
N VAL A 183 -24.65 -26.69 -2.55
CA VAL A 183 -23.21 -26.49 -2.67
C VAL A 183 -22.86 -25.17 -2.02
N ALA A 184 -21.99 -25.19 -1.02
CA ALA A 184 -21.48 -24.00 -0.36
C ALA A 184 -19.99 -23.84 -0.67
N PHE A 185 -19.53 -22.62 -0.90
CA PHE A 185 -18.13 -22.28 -1.15
C PHE A 185 -17.83 -20.85 -0.71
N TYR A 186 -16.55 -20.54 -0.47
CA TYR A 186 -16.13 -19.19 -0.04
C TYR A 186 -16.23 -18.16 -1.17
N ALA A 187 -16.41 -16.88 -0.80
CA ALA A 187 -16.65 -15.80 -1.77
C ALA A 187 -15.43 -15.55 -2.67
N ASP A 188 -14.23 -15.84 -2.15
CA ASP A 188 -12.96 -15.75 -2.85
C ASP A 188 -12.60 -16.97 -3.70
N CYS A 189 -13.49 -17.97 -3.80
CA CYS A 189 -13.31 -19.04 -4.77
C CYS A 189 -13.68 -18.58 -6.18
N ARG A 190 -12.80 -18.85 -7.16
CA ARG A 190 -13.13 -18.74 -8.57
C ARG A 190 -14.10 -19.85 -8.94
N HIS A 191 -15.15 -19.55 -9.68
CA HIS A 191 -16.15 -20.54 -10.06
C HIS A 191 -16.82 -20.23 -11.39
N GLU A 192 -17.35 -21.27 -12.03
CA GLU A 192 -18.05 -21.17 -13.31
C GLU A 192 -19.24 -22.13 -13.39
N VAL A 193 -20.12 -21.87 -14.34
CA VAL A 193 -21.18 -22.79 -14.75
C VAL A 193 -20.95 -23.19 -16.20
N LYS A 194 -20.57 -24.46 -16.41
CA LYS A 194 -20.35 -25.00 -17.76
C LYS A 194 -21.63 -24.95 -18.61
N PRO A 195 -21.53 -24.87 -19.95
CA PRO A 195 -22.71 -24.78 -20.81
C PRO A 195 -23.69 -25.95 -20.63
N VAL A 196 -24.97 -25.62 -20.48
CA VAL A 196 -26.04 -26.64 -20.45
C VAL A 196 -26.21 -27.24 -21.85
N LYS A 197 -26.04 -28.55 -21.98
CA LYS A 197 -26.12 -29.28 -23.26
C LYS A 197 -27.57 -29.67 -23.62
N SER A 198 -28.38 -29.99 -22.62
CA SER A 198 -29.82 -30.26 -22.79
C SER A 198 -30.62 -30.01 -21.51
N GLY A 199 -31.92 -29.73 -21.65
CA GLY A 199 -32.81 -29.48 -20.51
C GLY A 199 -32.65 -28.08 -19.91
N TYR A 200 -32.99 -27.94 -18.63
CA TYR A 200 -32.86 -26.68 -17.89
C TYR A 200 -32.27 -26.91 -16.50
N ARG A 201 -31.22 -26.17 -16.15
CA ARG A 201 -30.66 -26.11 -14.79
C ARG A 201 -31.31 -24.93 -14.06
N VAL A 202 -31.90 -25.17 -12.90
CA VAL A 202 -32.57 -24.15 -12.10
C VAL A 202 -32.01 -24.15 -10.69
N THR A 203 -31.54 -23.00 -10.21
CA THR A 203 -30.85 -22.90 -8.93
C THR A 203 -31.27 -21.67 -8.14
N LEU A 204 -31.40 -21.81 -6.83
CA LEU A 204 -31.43 -20.67 -5.91
C LEU A 204 -30.01 -20.37 -5.46
N THR A 205 -29.63 -19.11 -5.41
CA THR A 205 -28.36 -18.65 -4.84
C THR A 205 -28.63 -17.85 -3.58
N PHE A 206 -27.78 -18.00 -2.58
CA PHE A 206 -27.84 -17.30 -1.31
C PHE A 206 -26.46 -16.75 -0.96
N ASN A 207 -26.40 -15.55 -0.40
CA ASN A 207 -25.21 -15.08 0.29
C ASN A 207 -25.13 -15.81 1.64
N LEU A 208 -23.98 -16.37 1.98
CA LEU A 208 -23.69 -16.95 3.30
C LEU A 208 -23.03 -15.91 4.18
N LEU A 209 -23.73 -15.53 5.24
CA LEU A 209 -23.31 -14.53 6.20
C LEU A 209 -22.86 -15.22 7.49
N ALA A 210 -21.65 -14.91 7.95
CA ALA A 210 -21.12 -15.38 9.23
C ALA A 210 -21.44 -14.34 10.31
N GLU A 211 -22.47 -14.62 11.10
CA GLU A 211 -22.83 -13.78 12.25
C GLU A 211 -21.86 -14.08 13.41
N ALA A 212 -21.21 -13.04 13.90
CA ALA A 212 -20.43 -13.12 15.13
C ALA A 212 -21.39 -13.09 16.33
N GLU A 213 -21.38 -14.14 17.16
CA GLU A 213 -21.88 -13.96 18.53
C GLU A 213 -20.95 -12.98 19.26
N ALA A 214 -21.54 -12.06 20.02
CA ALA A 214 -20.80 -11.09 20.83
C ALA A 214 -19.68 -11.79 21.59
N GLU A 215 -18.48 -11.20 21.57
CA GLU A 215 -17.25 -11.72 22.17
C GLU A 215 -17.46 -12.11 23.63
N ALA A 216 -17.95 -13.33 23.87
CA ALA A 216 -17.64 -14.05 25.08
C ALA A 216 -16.16 -14.41 24.91
N GLU A 217 -15.30 -13.58 25.51
CA GLU A 217 -13.89 -13.82 25.78
C GLU A 217 -13.59 -15.30 25.58
N ALA A 218 -12.98 -15.63 24.44
CA ALA A 218 -12.61 -16.99 24.19
C ALA A 218 -11.58 -17.34 25.26
N GLU A 219 -12.05 -18.02 26.30
CA GLU A 219 -11.26 -18.78 27.24
C GLU A 219 -10.13 -19.38 26.44
N ALA A 220 -8.90 -18.96 26.78
CA ALA A 220 -7.71 -19.63 26.36
C ALA A 220 -7.98 -21.12 26.56
N ALA A 221 -8.08 -21.87 25.47
CA ALA A 221 -8.12 -23.32 25.54
C ALA A 221 -6.81 -23.73 26.22
N SER A 222 -6.88 -23.88 27.53
CA SER A 222 -5.87 -24.48 28.37
C SER A 222 -5.86 -25.96 28.01
N GLY A 223 -5.22 -26.26 26.89
CA GLY A 223 -4.89 -27.60 26.43
C GLY A 223 -3.40 -27.62 26.16
N ASP A 224 -2.65 -28.20 27.10
CA ASP A 224 -1.21 -28.46 26.99
C ASP A 224 -0.91 -29.61 26.00
N VAL A 225 -1.63 -29.66 24.87
CA VAL A 225 -1.54 -30.74 23.87
C VAL A 225 -1.73 -30.15 22.47
N GLY A 226 -0.62 -29.92 21.77
CA GLY A 226 -0.57 -29.43 20.38
C GLY A 226 0.77 -28.77 20.04
N PRO A 227 1.01 -28.36 18.78
CA PRO A 227 2.27 -27.73 18.34
C PRO A 227 2.51 -26.32 18.94
N VAL A 228 1.62 -25.83 19.80
CA VAL A 228 1.66 -24.47 20.37
C VAL A 228 2.96 -24.19 21.15
N ALA A 229 3.50 -25.19 21.85
CA ALA A 229 4.78 -25.03 22.56
C ALA A 229 5.94 -24.76 21.60
N ASP A 230 6.02 -25.54 20.51
CA ASP A 230 7.06 -25.42 19.49
C ASP A 230 6.91 -24.13 18.68
N LEU A 231 5.67 -23.73 18.38
CA LEU A 231 5.36 -22.45 17.75
C LEU A 231 5.79 -21.27 18.64
N ALA A 232 5.49 -21.31 19.95
CA ALA A 232 5.91 -20.29 20.89
C ALA A 232 7.44 -20.22 21.04
N ALA A 233 8.13 -21.36 20.98
CA ALA A 233 9.59 -21.41 20.95
C ALA A 233 10.15 -20.76 19.67
N CYS A 234 9.55 -21.05 18.50
CA CYS A 234 9.93 -20.40 17.24
C CYS A 234 9.70 -18.88 17.27
N LEU A 235 8.58 -18.41 17.84
CA LEU A 235 8.35 -16.97 18.03
C LEU A 235 9.42 -16.34 18.93
N THR A 236 9.77 -16.99 20.03
CA THR A 236 10.78 -16.49 20.98
C THR A 236 12.15 -16.39 20.32
N GLU A 237 12.57 -17.42 19.56
CA GLU A 237 13.82 -17.42 18.79
C GLU A 237 13.84 -16.34 17.71
N HIS A 238 12.75 -16.21 16.95
CA HIS A 238 12.60 -15.20 15.89
C HIS A 238 12.83 -13.77 16.40
N PHE A 239 12.34 -13.44 17.60
CA PHE A 239 12.49 -12.08 18.15
C PHE A 239 13.81 -11.87 18.93
N ALA A 240 14.57 -12.93 19.20
CA ALA A 240 15.80 -12.89 19.99
C ALA A 240 17.06 -12.98 19.11
N GLU A 241 17.02 -13.70 18.00
CA GLU A 241 18.18 -13.95 17.15
C GLU A 241 18.32 -12.92 16.02
N PRO A 242 19.55 -12.60 15.58
CA PRO A 242 19.78 -11.79 14.39
C PRO A 242 19.13 -12.41 13.14
N ALA A 243 18.54 -11.56 12.31
CA ALA A 243 17.97 -12.01 11.04
C ALA A 243 19.04 -12.20 9.96
N LEU A 244 18.78 -13.12 9.04
CA LEU A 244 19.59 -13.33 7.85
C LEU A 244 18.86 -12.78 6.61
N PRO A 245 19.51 -11.91 5.82
CA PRO A 245 18.92 -11.38 4.59
C PRO A 245 18.77 -12.49 3.53
N ARG A 246 17.80 -12.31 2.62
CA ARG A 246 17.44 -13.28 1.57
C ARG A 246 18.64 -13.77 0.76
N TRP A 247 19.47 -12.85 0.29
CA TRP A 247 20.57 -13.11 -0.64
C TRP A 247 21.93 -13.32 0.04
N GLY A 248 21.92 -13.65 1.33
CA GLY A 248 23.13 -13.69 2.16
C GLY A 248 23.71 -12.29 2.40
N GLY A 249 24.56 -12.15 3.41
CA GLY A 249 25.11 -10.86 3.79
C GLY A 249 25.39 -10.75 5.27
N ARG A 250 25.50 -9.51 5.74
CA ARG A 250 25.68 -9.22 7.17
C ARG A 250 24.37 -9.52 7.91
N GLU A 251 24.49 -10.12 9.09
CA GLU A 251 23.38 -10.29 10.02
C GLU A 251 22.69 -8.95 10.29
N LEU A 252 21.36 -8.98 10.22
CA LEU A 252 20.46 -7.89 10.53
C LEU A 252 20.07 -7.94 12.01
N PRO A 253 19.65 -6.83 12.62
CA PRO A 253 19.10 -6.86 13.97
C PRO A 253 17.89 -7.82 14.05
N PRO A 254 17.56 -8.33 15.25
CA PRO A 254 16.37 -9.14 15.43
C PRO A 254 15.11 -8.42 14.92
N PRO A 255 14.23 -9.10 14.17
CA PRO A 255 12.98 -8.54 13.66
C PRO A 255 12.11 -7.87 14.72
N ASN A 256 11.41 -6.80 14.33
CA ASN A 256 10.43 -6.13 15.22
C ASN A 256 9.11 -6.89 15.26
N ARG A 257 8.78 -7.57 14.16
CA ARG A 257 7.52 -8.31 13.99
C ARG A 257 7.72 -9.62 13.21
N LEU A 258 6.65 -10.42 13.20
CA LEU A 258 6.46 -11.54 12.29
C LEU A 258 5.14 -11.34 11.56
N VAL A 259 5.16 -11.47 10.23
CA VAL A 259 4.02 -11.41 9.33
C VAL A 259 3.80 -12.81 8.77
N TYR A 260 2.77 -13.49 9.23
CA TYR A 260 2.38 -14.78 8.69
C TYR A 260 1.26 -14.60 7.67
N LEU A 261 1.52 -14.85 6.39
CA LEU A 261 0.53 -14.69 5.33
C LEU A 261 -0.47 -15.85 5.33
N LEU A 262 -1.74 -15.48 5.25
CA LEU A 262 -2.92 -16.35 5.15
C LEU A 262 -3.27 -16.64 3.68
N ASP A 263 -3.98 -17.72 3.43
CA ASP A 263 -4.21 -18.23 2.06
C ASP A 263 -5.44 -17.62 1.40
N HIS A 264 -6.47 -17.27 2.19
CA HIS A 264 -7.68 -16.66 1.66
C HIS A 264 -7.58 -15.14 1.50
N GLU A 265 -8.39 -14.62 0.58
CA GLU A 265 -8.63 -13.18 0.45
C GLU A 265 -9.72 -12.72 1.44
N TYR A 266 -9.52 -11.54 2.02
CA TYR A 266 -10.49 -10.92 2.92
C TYR A 266 -10.62 -9.44 2.63
N THR A 267 -11.81 -8.90 2.87
CA THR A 267 -12.04 -7.45 2.86
C THR A 267 -11.74 -6.83 4.23
N GLN A 268 -11.56 -5.51 4.29
CA GLN A 268 -11.35 -4.79 5.57
C GLN A 268 -12.48 -5.04 6.57
N ARG A 269 -13.70 -5.23 6.06
CA ARG A 269 -14.89 -5.46 6.88
C ARG A 269 -15.13 -6.93 7.19
N GLY A 270 -14.69 -7.83 6.30
CA GLY A 270 -14.73 -9.29 6.46
C GLY A 270 -13.67 -9.83 7.43
N LEU A 271 -12.50 -9.18 7.50
CA LEU A 271 -11.36 -9.68 8.27
C LEU A 271 -11.60 -9.60 9.80
N SER A 272 -11.78 -10.76 10.42
CA SER A 272 -11.89 -10.88 11.89
C SER A 272 -11.61 -12.30 12.33
N TRP A 273 -11.20 -12.48 13.58
CA TRP A 273 -10.83 -13.79 14.15
C TRP A 273 -11.94 -14.84 14.06
N SER A 274 -13.22 -14.44 14.11
CA SER A 274 -14.37 -15.33 14.03
C SER A 274 -14.81 -15.66 12.60
N ARG A 275 -14.22 -15.03 11.58
CA ARG A 275 -14.62 -15.19 10.17
C ARG A 275 -13.47 -15.64 9.26
N LEU A 276 -12.36 -16.07 9.85
CA LEU A 276 -11.28 -16.69 9.08
C LEU A 276 -11.79 -17.99 8.42
N LYS A 277 -11.34 -18.22 7.19
CA LYS A 277 -11.81 -19.25 6.27
C LYS A 277 -10.87 -20.46 6.32
N GLY A 278 -11.43 -21.65 6.51
CA GLY A 278 -10.72 -22.93 6.42
C GLY A 278 -9.42 -22.98 7.21
N ALA A 279 -8.31 -23.32 6.53
CA ALA A 279 -6.99 -23.48 7.14
C ALA A 279 -6.49 -22.21 7.85
N ASP A 280 -6.90 -21.02 7.39
CA ASP A 280 -6.51 -19.76 8.03
C ASP A 280 -7.05 -19.66 9.46
N ALA A 281 -8.27 -20.16 9.70
CA ALA A 281 -8.87 -20.13 11.03
C ALA A 281 -8.06 -20.96 12.04
N GLU A 282 -7.65 -22.17 11.63
CA GLU A 282 -6.83 -23.06 12.45
C GLU A 282 -5.44 -22.46 12.71
N ARG A 283 -4.75 -22.04 11.64
CA ARG A 283 -3.39 -21.47 11.73
C ARG A 283 -3.38 -20.21 12.58
N ALA A 284 -4.34 -19.32 12.39
CA ALA A 284 -4.47 -18.10 13.18
C ALA A 284 -4.81 -18.39 14.65
N ALA A 285 -5.64 -19.41 14.95
CA ALA A 285 -5.92 -19.81 16.32
C ALA A 285 -4.66 -20.36 17.02
N LEU A 286 -3.89 -21.22 16.34
CA LEU A 286 -2.61 -21.73 16.84
C LEU A 286 -1.59 -20.60 17.06
N LEU A 287 -1.47 -19.69 16.11
CA LEU A 287 -0.61 -18.52 16.22
C LEU A 287 -1.01 -17.62 17.39
N ARG A 288 -2.31 -17.34 17.57
CA ARG A 288 -2.80 -16.52 18.68
C ARG A 288 -2.53 -17.16 20.04
N ALA A 289 -2.68 -18.49 20.15
CA ALA A 289 -2.33 -19.24 21.35
C ALA A 289 -0.81 -19.24 21.62
N ALA A 290 0.01 -19.44 20.58
CA ALA A 290 1.46 -19.38 20.67
C ALA A 290 1.97 -17.98 21.04
N ALA A 291 1.37 -16.94 20.48
CA ALA A 291 1.64 -15.54 20.77
C ALA A 291 1.40 -15.25 22.26
N ALA A 292 0.25 -15.65 22.79
CA ALA A 292 -0.09 -15.46 24.19
C ALA A 292 0.94 -16.13 25.12
N ARG A 293 1.41 -17.34 24.76
CA ARG A 293 2.45 -18.08 25.52
C ARG A 293 3.84 -17.43 25.40
N ALA A 294 4.18 -16.87 24.24
CA ALA A 294 5.45 -16.19 23.98
C ALA A 294 5.49 -14.73 24.47
N GLY A 295 4.42 -14.23 25.10
CA GLY A 295 4.34 -12.82 25.52
C GLY A 295 4.21 -11.83 24.36
N CYS A 296 3.69 -12.29 23.23
CA CYS A 296 3.44 -11.51 22.04
C CYS A 296 1.98 -11.03 21.98
N GLU A 297 1.77 -9.94 21.26
CA GLU A 297 0.47 -9.47 20.79
C GLU A 297 0.28 -9.94 19.35
N ALA A 298 -0.98 -10.13 18.94
CA ALA A 298 -1.32 -10.56 17.60
C ALA A 298 -2.52 -9.79 17.05
N VAL A 299 -2.42 -9.33 15.80
CA VAL A 299 -3.48 -8.64 15.05
C VAL A 299 -3.63 -9.25 13.66
N LEU A 300 -4.73 -8.94 12.98
CA LEU A 300 -4.94 -9.30 11.58
C LEU A 300 -4.63 -8.10 10.68
N ALA A 301 -4.10 -8.34 9.49
CA ALA A 301 -3.83 -7.30 8.49
C ALA A 301 -4.15 -7.76 7.06
N LEU A 302 -4.34 -6.79 6.17
CA LEU A 302 -4.43 -7.00 4.73
C LEU A 302 -3.08 -6.69 4.08
N ALA A 303 -2.64 -7.57 3.18
CA ALA A 303 -1.37 -7.52 2.49
C ALA A 303 -1.59 -7.47 0.97
N GLU A 304 -0.88 -6.57 0.30
CA GLU A 304 -0.67 -6.61 -1.14
C GLU A 304 0.72 -7.17 -1.40
N VAL A 305 0.80 -8.13 -2.31
CA VAL A 305 2.03 -8.82 -2.68
C VAL A 305 2.25 -8.62 -4.17
N LYS A 306 3.43 -8.14 -4.55
CA LYS A 306 3.93 -8.15 -5.92
C LYS A 306 5.15 -9.06 -5.98
N GLU A 307 5.15 -10.02 -6.88
CA GLU A 307 6.31 -10.86 -7.18
C GLU A 307 6.70 -10.74 -8.65
N THR A 308 8.00 -10.70 -8.92
CA THR A 308 8.57 -10.74 -10.26
C THR A 308 9.31 -12.06 -10.44
N TRP A 309 8.91 -12.84 -11.43
CA TRP A 309 9.46 -14.17 -11.71
C TRP A 309 10.16 -14.22 -13.06
N ASP A 310 11.21 -15.03 -13.16
CA ASP A 310 11.66 -15.62 -14.43
C ASP A 310 10.60 -16.62 -14.89
N ALA A 311 10.09 -16.47 -16.12
CA ALA A 311 8.95 -17.25 -16.59
C ALA A 311 9.09 -17.65 -18.06
N TYR A 312 8.66 -18.88 -18.38
CA TYR A 312 8.66 -19.39 -19.75
C TYR A 312 7.23 -19.59 -20.28
N PRO A 313 6.97 -19.27 -21.57
CA PRO A 313 5.69 -19.57 -22.18
C PRO A 313 5.47 -21.10 -22.26
N PRO A 314 4.21 -21.57 -22.16
CA PRO A 314 3.89 -22.99 -22.21
C PRO A 314 4.40 -23.63 -23.50
N GLY A 315 5.24 -24.65 -23.36
CA GLY A 315 5.83 -25.40 -24.48
C GLY A 315 7.12 -24.81 -25.07
N GLY A 316 7.66 -23.73 -24.49
CA GLY A 316 8.97 -23.19 -24.82
C GLY A 316 10.07 -23.88 -24.02
N GLY A 317 10.79 -24.81 -24.66
CA GLY A 317 12.06 -25.31 -24.12
C GLY A 317 13.11 -24.20 -24.03
N ASP A 318 14.19 -24.51 -23.30
CA ASP A 318 15.37 -23.68 -23.05
C ASP A 318 15.72 -22.74 -24.25
N PRO A 319 15.83 -21.41 -24.04
CA PRO A 319 16.21 -20.46 -25.10
C PRO A 319 17.51 -20.82 -25.83
N TRP A 320 18.39 -21.62 -25.20
CA TRP A 320 19.65 -22.09 -25.77
C TRP A 320 19.52 -23.28 -26.73
N ASP A 321 18.34 -23.91 -26.84
CA ASP A 321 18.07 -25.02 -27.78
C ASP A 321 17.56 -24.52 -29.15
N ARG A 322 17.48 -23.20 -29.34
CA ARG A 322 17.12 -22.57 -30.61
C ARG A 322 18.37 -22.27 -31.44
N ASP A 323 19.18 -23.29 -31.71
CA ASP A 323 20.37 -23.14 -32.54
C ASP A 323 20.42 -24.21 -33.66
N TYR A 324 20.45 -23.69 -34.89
CA TYR A 324 20.83 -24.33 -36.16
C TYR A 324 19.93 -25.44 -36.71
N TYR A 325 18.96 -25.08 -37.55
CA TYR A 325 18.78 -25.63 -38.91
C TYR A 325 17.62 -24.86 -39.59
N ASP A 326 17.94 -23.90 -40.46
CA ASP A 326 17.57 -23.99 -41.88
C ASP A 326 18.18 -22.79 -42.61
N ASP A 327 19.21 -23.09 -43.40
CA ASP A 327 19.79 -22.22 -44.40
C ASP A 327 19.06 -22.55 -45.71
N SER A 328 17.89 -21.95 -45.92
CA SER A 328 17.27 -21.93 -47.24
C SER A 328 16.49 -20.63 -47.45
N TYR A 329 16.93 -19.92 -48.48
CA TYR A 329 16.26 -18.78 -49.09
C TYR A 329 14.83 -19.18 -49.46
N ASP A 330 13.84 -18.42 -48.99
CA ASP A 330 12.75 -17.96 -49.86
C ASP A 330 12.11 -16.71 -49.26
N GLU A 331 12.06 -15.68 -50.10
CA GLU A 331 11.31 -14.44 -49.91
C GLU A 331 9.79 -14.72 -49.94
N GLU A 332 9.01 -13.82 -49.34
CA GLU A 332 7.52 -13.73 -49.40
C GLU A 332 6.76 -14.51 -48.31
N ASP A 333 6.45 -13.84 -47.20
CA ASP A 333 5.07 -13.49 -46.84
C ASP A 333 5.04 -12.73 -45.48
N GLU A 334 4.97 -11.40 -45.57
CA GLU A 334 4.42 -10.55 -44.49
C GLU A 334 2.91 -10.82 -44.42
N GLU A 335 2.49 -11.94 -43.81
CA GLU A 335 1.12 -12.08 -43.33
C GLU A 335 1.03 -11.57 -41.91
N ASP A 336 0.55 -10.33 -41.81
CA ASP A 336 -0.08 -9.74 -40.64
C ASP A 336 -0.80 -10.81 -39.81
N LEU A 337 -0.23 -11.14 -38.64
CA LEU A 337 -0.96 -11.81 -37.57
C LEU A 337 -2.07 -10.86 -37.12
N ALA A 338 -3.22 -10.99 -37.78
CA ALA A 338 -4.45 -10.31 -37.41
C ALA A 338 -4.74 -10.56 -35.92
N PRO A 339 -5.12 -9.54 -35.15
CA PRO A 339 -5.45 -9.68 -33.74
C PRO A 339 -6.69 -10.57 -33.62
N GLY A 340 -6.47 -11.82 -33.24
CA GLY A 340 -7.50 -12.79 -32.94
C GLY A 340 -8.28 -12.35 -31.72
N THR A 341 -9.57 -12.07 -31.94
CA THR A 341 -10.57 -11.70 -30.96
C THR A 341 -10.62 -12.67 -29.76
N GLY A 342 -10.15 -12.20 -28.60
CA GLY A 342 -10.31 -12.82 -27.29
C GLY A 342 -10.45 -11.72 -26.24
N SER A 343 -11.51 -11.78 -25.46
CA SER A 343 -11.96 -10.73 -24.54
C SER A 343 -11.11 -10.68 -23.27
N GLY A 344 -10.30 -9.62 -23.12
CA GLY A 344 -10.14 -8.84 -21.88
C GLY A 344 -9.76 -9.56 -20.56
N ALA A 345 -8.53 -10.06 -20.50
CA ALA A 345 -7.60 -10.11 -19.34
C ALA A 345 -6.43 -10.98 -19.81
N ASP A 346 -5.20 -10.48 -19.74
CA ASP A 346 -4.02 -11.20 -20.21
C ASP A 346 -3.75 -12.42 -19.30
N ASP A 347 -4.27 -13.58 -19.70
CA ASP A 347 -4.28 -14.83 -18.92
C ASP A 347 -2.94 -15.57 -19.09
N TYR A 348 -1.89 -15.10 -18.41
CA TYR A 348 -0.57 -15.74 -18.36
C TYR A 348 -0.52 -16.93 -17.37
N ALA A 349 -1.67 -17.48 -16.98
CA ALA A 349 -1.78 -18.55 -15.99
C ALA A 349 -1.12 -19.87 -16.43
N ASP A 350 -0.80 -20.03 -17.72
CA ASP A 350 -0.13 -21.19 -18.30
C ASP A 350 1.41 -21.05 -18.38
N TYR A 351 1.98 -19.92 -17.97
CA TYR A 351 3.43 -19.71 -17.92
C TYR A 351 4.06 -20.49 -16.77
N GLU A 352 5.23 -21.09 -17.02
CA GLU A 352 5.97 -21.83 -16.01
C GLU A 352 6.87 -20.86 -15.22
N LEU A 353 6.53 -20.63 -13.94
CA LEU A 353 7.32 -19.81 -13.02
C LEU A 353 8.56 -20.57 -12.54
N ASN A 354 9.74 -20.03 -12.83
CA ASN A 354 11.02 -20.62 -12.51
C ASN A 354 11.61 -20.02 -11.21
N ASP A 355 12.45 -18.98 -11.33
CA ASP A 355 13.13 -18.35 -10.20
C ASP A 355 12.47 -17.01 -9.81
N LEU A 356 12.21 -16.82 -8.51
CA LEU A 356 11.69 -15.55 -7.99
C LEU A 356 12.82 -14.50 -7.97
N ILE A 357 12.68 -13.48 -8.82
CA ILE A 357 13.66 -12.40 -8.99
C ILE A 357 13.51 -11.37 -7.88
N ASP A 358 12.28 -10.87 -7.66
CA ASP A 358 11.98 -9.82 -6.68
C ASP A 358 10.60 -10.01 -6.05
N ASP A 359 10.42 -9.52 -4.82
CA ASP A 359 9.14 -9.59 -4.10
C ASP A 359 8.90 -8.45 -3.11
N GLU A 360 7.85 -7.67 -3.39
CA GLU A 360 7.40 -6.56 -2.56
C GLU A 360 6.12 -6.95 -1.82
N ILE A 361 6.10 -6.74 -0.49
CA ILE A 361 4.89 -6.93 0.31
C ILE A 361 4.64 -5.67 1.11
N THR A 362 3.42 -5.16 1.04
CA THR A 362 2.98 -4.00 1.80
C THR A 362 1.68 -4.32 2.53
N LEU A 363 1.60 -3.97 3.81
CA LEU A 363 0.36 -4.02 4.57
C LEU A 363 -0.33 -2.66 4.49
N GLY A 364 -1.58 -2.67 4.03
CA GLY A 364 -2.38 -1.45 3.82
C GLY A 364 -3.40 -1.18 4.92
N TRP A 365 -3.71 -2.19 5.75
CA TRP A 365 -4.74 -2.08 6.78
C TRP A 365 -4.54 -3.15 7.85
N TRP A 366 -4.87 -2.85 9.11
CA TRP A 366 -4.88 -3.85 10.19
C TRP A 366 -6.03 -3.66 11.20
N THR A 367 -6.30 -4.69 11.98
CA THR A 367 -7.19 -4.62 13.15
C THR A 367 -6.45 -3.98 14.32
N ARG A 368 -7.13 -3.13 15.09
CA ARG A 368 -6.58 -2.60 16.33
C ARG A 368 -6.46 -3.70 17.39
N PRO A 369 -5.41 -3.69 18.22
CA PRO A 369 -5.26 -4.68 19.28
C PRO A 369 -6.35 -4.64 20.36
N ASP A 370 -7.03 -3.49 20.51
CA ASP A 370 -8.11 -3.29 21.48
C ASP A 370 -9.49 -3.79 21.01
N GLY A 371 -9.57 -4.35 19.79
CA GLY A 371 -10.83 -4.82 19.19
C GLY A 371 -11.73 -3.70 18.66
N GLY A 372 -11.30 -2.44 18.71
CA GLY A 372 -12.07 -1.25 18.29
C GLY A 372 -12.19 -1.05 16.77
N GLY A 373 -12.18 -2.13 15.98
CA GLY A 373 -12.15 -2.11 14.52
C GLY A 373 -10.73 -2.14 13.96
N GLY A 374 -10.47 -1.40 12.89
CA GLY A 374 -9.15 -1.32 12.27
C GLY A 374 -8.83 0.04 11.69
N GLU A 375 -7.64 0.16 11.11
CA GLU A 375 -7.11 1.40 10.56
C GLU A 375 -6.19 1.15 9.37
N ALA A 376 -6.12 2.15 8.49
CA ALA A 376 -5.23 2.15 7.35
C ALA A 376 -3.80 2.39 7.81
N ILE A 377 -2.88 1.63 7.23
CA ILE A 377 -1.44 1.71 7.46
C ILE A 377 -0.70 1.67 6.13
N CYS A 378 0.60 1.94 6.15
CA CYS A 378 1.48 1.66 5.03
C CYS A 378 2.75 1.04 5.59
N LEU A 379 2.83 -0.28 5.55
CA LEU A 379 3.96 -1.00 6.14
C LEU A 379 4.59 -1.96 5.14
N PRO A 380 5.74 -1.58 4.55
CA PRO A 380 6.57 -2.52 3.80
C PRO A 380 7.05 -3.65 4.71
N VAL A 381 7.02 -4.89 4.21
CA VAL A 381 7.41 -6.08 4.97
C VAL A 381 8.68 -6.68 4.38
N SER A 382 9.75 -6.66 5.17
CA SER A 382 11.03 -7.26 4.79
C SER A 382 10.97 -8.79 4.78
N TYR A 383 11.83 -9.42 3.97
CA TYR A 383 11.89 -10.87 3.80
C TYR A 383 12.05 -11.64 5.12
N GLU A 384 12.89 -11.14 6.02
CA GLU A 384 13.16 -11.72 7.33
C GLU A 384 11.98 -11.64 8.30
N GLU A 385 11.01 -10.77 8.04
CA GLU A 385 9.83 -10.60 8.90
C GLU A 385 8.64 -11.44 8.43
N ARG A 386 8.69 -12.03 7.24
CA ARG A 386 7.54 -12.75 6.65
C ARG A 386 7.73 -14.25 6.55
N CYS A 387 6.63 -14.99 6.69
CA CYS A 387 6.56 -16.38 6.26
C CYS A 387 5.12 -16.76 5.90
N ALA A 388 4.97 -17.88 5.19
CA ALA A 388 3.69 -18.46 4.81
C ALA A 388 3.84 -19.97 4.73
N SER A 389 2.78 -20.72 5.03
CA SER A 389 2.78 -22.17 4.79
C SER A 389 2.54 -22.50 3.31
N THR A 390 1.80 -21.63 2.61
CA THR A 390 1.51 -21.76 1.17
C THR A 390 2.26 -20.68 0.40
N PRO A 391 3.18 -21.06 -0.52
CA PRO A 391 3.86 -20.12 -1.41
C PRO A 391 2.88 -19.37 -2.32
N ASN A 392 3.18 -18.11 -2.66
CA ASN A 392 2.30 -17.30 -3.52
C ASN A 392 2.08 -17.93 -4.91
N LYS A 393 3.11 -18.56 -5.51
CA LYS A 393 2.97 -19.29 -6.78
C LYS A 393 1.97 -20.46 -6.78
N ASN A 394 1.51 -20.90 -5.61
CA ASN A 394 0.44 -21.90 -5.48
C ASN A 394 -0.95 -21.25 -5.29
N LEU A 395 -1.01 -19.92 -5.28
CA LEU A 395 -2.22 -19.12 -5.25
C LEU A 395 -2.42 -18.49 -6.62
N GLU A 396 -3.65 -18.05 -6.89
CA GLU A 396 -3.98 -17.41 -8.15
C GLU A 396 -3.75 -15.89 -8.02
N PRO A 397 -2.94 -15.26 -8.89
CA PRO A 397 -2.77 -13.81 -8.88
C PRO A 397 -4.05 -13.14 -9.41
N PHE A 398 -4.40 -11.98 -8.86
CA PHE A 398 -5.54 -11.20 -9.38
C PHE A 398 -5.17 -10.37 -10.62
N GLN A 399 -3.86 -10.18 -10.85
CA GLN A 399 -3.30 -9.48 -12.00
C GLN A 399 -1.92 -10.07 -12.30
N SER A 400 -1.60 -10.20 -13.59
CA SER A 400 -0.28 -10.59 -14.07
C SER A 400 0.11 -9.76 -15.29
N GLU A 401 1.40 -9.44 -15.43
CA GLU A 401 1.94 -8.67 -16.54
C GLU A 401 3.23 -9.31 -17.04
N TYR A 402 3.27 -9.68 -18.32
CA TYR A 402 4.44 -10.29 -18.94
C TYR A 402 5.29 -9.25 -19.66
N GLU A 403 6.60 -9.29 -19.41
CA GLU A 403 7.60 -8.54 -20.17
C GLU A 403 8.59 -9.52 -20.80
N GLY A 404 8.59 -9.57 -22.13
CA GLY A 404 9.48 -10.44 -22.89
C GLY A 404 10.94 -9.96 -22.92
N TYR A 405 11.82 -10.76 -23.50
CA TYR A 405 13.26 -10.54 -23.56
C TYR A 405 13.66 -9.12 -24.04
N MET A 406 14.22 -8.33 -23.12
CA MET A 406 14.72 -6.96 -23.37
C MET A 406 16.26 -6.90 -23.56
N GLY A 407 16.91 -8.04 -23.83
CA GLY A 407 18.35 -8.14 -24.08
C GLY A 407 19.16 -8.56 -22.85
N ASN A 408 19.29 -7.69 -21.85
CA ASN A 408 20.05 -7.99 -20.62
C ASN A 408 19.21 -8.60 -19.49
N TYR A 409 17.89 -8.68 -19.67
CA TYR A 409 16.95 -9.36 -18.78
C TYR A 409 16.22 -10.46 -19.56
N GLY A 410 15.99 -11.59 -18.90
CA GLY A 410 15.18 -12.69 -19.41
C GLY A 410 13.70 -12.32 -19.48
N ASP A 411 12.87 -13.27 -19.92
CA ASP A 411 11.42 -13.14 -19.89
C ASP A 411 10.95 -13.08 -18.42
N THR A 412 10.17 -12.05 -18.08
CA THR A 412 9.67 -11.86 -16.71
C THR A 412 8.15 -11.83 -16.66
N LEU A 413 7.61 -12.38 -15.57
CA LEU A 413 6.18 -12.30 -15.25
C LEU A 413 6.02 -11.66 -13.88
N ASP A 414 5.41 -10.47 -13.86
CA ASP A 414 4.94 -9.85 -12.64
C ASP A 414 3.59 -10.45 -12.24
N CYS A 415 3.45 -10.85 -10.98
CA CYS A 415 2.23 -11.40 -10.40
C CYS A 415 1.84 -10.63 -9.16
N TRP A 416 0.58 -10.19 -9.09
CA TRP A 416 0.02 -9.49 -7.93
C TRP A 416 -1.00 -10.35 -7.21
N TYR A 417 -0.87 -10.43 -5.89
CA TYR A 417 -1.75 -11.20 -5.01
C TYR A 417 -2.32 -10.31 -3.90
N ARG A 418 -3.56 -10.58 -3.51
CA ARG A 418 -4.13 -10.08 -2.27
C ARG A 418 -4.07 -11.19 -1.24
N ARG A 419 -3.49 -10.90 -0.08
CA ARG A 419 -3.44 -11.83 1.04
C ARG A 419 -3.90 -11.13 2.31
N SER A 420 -4.27 -11.90 3.31
CA SER A 420 -4.32 -11.41 4.68
C SER A 420 -3.15 -11.94 5.47
N ALA A 421 -2.94 -11.42 6.67
CA ALA A 421 -1.84 -11.83 7.52
C ALA A 421 -2.22 -11.83 9.00
N VAL A 422 -1.57 -12.69 9.76
CA VAL A 422 -1.45 -12.56 11.22
C VAL A 422 -0.13 -11.84 11.50
N LEU A 423 -0.21 -10.67 12.11
CA LEU A 423 0.94 -9.91 12.56
C LEU A 423 1.19 -10.19 14.04
N LEU A 424 2.43 -10.46 14.39
CA LEU A 424 2.84 -10.76 15.75
C LEU A 424 4.04 -9.91 16.16
N TRP A 425 4.08 -9.45 17.40
CA TRP A 425 5.23 -8.78 17.99
C TRP A 425 5.28 -8.98 19.51
N PRO A 426 6.47 -8.96 20.14
CA PRO A 426 6.58 -8.94 21.60
C PRO A 426 5.83 -7.75 22.19
N ARG A 427 5.10 -7.94 23.32
CA ARG A 427 4.35 -6.84 23.96
C ARG A 427 5.20 -5.64 24.33
N GLU A 428 6.46 -5.87 24.66
CA GLU A 428 7.45 -4.81 24.96
C GLU A 428 7.83 -3.96 23.72
N ARG A 429 7.65 -4.49 22.50
CA ARG A 429 7.91 -3.80 21.23
C ARG A 429 6.64 -3.25 20.57
N ALA A 430 5.49 -3.34 21.24
CA ALA A 430 4.20 -3.02 20.64
C ALA A 430 4.11 -1.57 20.14
N PHE A 431 4.72 -0.62 20.85
CA PHE A 431 4.78 0.77 20.39
C PHE A 431 5.63 0.92 19.12
N ALA A 432 6.86 0.40 19.11
CA ALA A 432 7.76 0.43 17.96
C ALA A 432 7.15 -0.23 16.72
N ALA A 433 6.61 -1.45 16.88
CA ALA A 433 5.97 -2.19 15.80
C ALA A 433 4.78 -1.42 15.19
N ARG A 434 4.00 -0.71 16.03
CA ARG A 434 2.90 0.12 15.55
C ARG A 434 3.35 1.41 14.87
N ALA A 435 4.35 2.07 15.45
CA ALA A 435 4.86 3.34 14.97
C ALA A 435 5.49 3.26 13.58
N GLU A 436 6.10 2.13 13.24
CA GLU A 436 6.68 1.93 11.90
C GLU A 436 5.60 1.87 10.80
N ALA A 437 4.40 1.39 11.13
CA ALA A 437 3.27 1.31 10.19
C ALA A 437 2.45 2.61 10.10
N GLY A 438 2.55 3.45 11.13
CA GLY A 438 1.78 4.69 11.31
C GLY A 438 2.52 5.71 12.17
N PRO A 439 3.58 6.36 11.65
CA PRO A 439 4.43 7.26 12.41
C PRO A 439 3.66 8.47 12.97
N GLU A 440 2.64 8.97 12.27
CA GLU A 440 1.81 10.09 12.72
C GLU A 440 0.97 9.73 13.95
N GLY A 441 0.39 8.52 13.95
CA GLY A 441 -0.35 7.99 15.10
C GLY A 441 0.55 7.84 16.32
N ALA A 442 1.77 7.35 16.13
CA ALA A 442 2.75 7.22 17.20
C ALA A 442 3.19 8.57 17.78
N LEU A 443 3.40 9.59 16.94
CA LEU A 443 3.70 10.95 17.42
C LEU A 443 2.52 11.53 18.23
N ALA A 444 1.29 11.32 17.78
CA ALA A 444 0.10 11.73 18.53
C ALA A 444 0.00 11.02 19.89
N GLU A 445 0.24 9.71 19.93
CA GLU A 445 0.26 8.91 21.16
C GLU A 445 1.34 9.42 22.14
N LEU A 446 2.54 9.74 21.66
CA LEU A 446 3.61 10.31 22.48
C LEU A 446 3.22 11.69 23.03
N ARG A 447 2.64 12.57 22.20
CA ARG A 447 2.18 13.90 22.62
C ARG A 447 1.13 13.79 23.72
N ASP A 448 0.15 12.91 23.55
CA ASP A 448 -0.94 12.74 24.51
C ASP A 448 -0.42 12.17 25.84
N ARG A 449 0.57 11.27 25.81
CA ARG A 449 1.27 10.77 27.01
C ARG A 449 2.14 11.81 27.70
N ILE A 450 2.77 12.71 26.95
CA ILE A 450 3.48 13.87 27.52
C ILE A 450 2.50 14.76 28.28
N ALA A 451 1.33 15.04 27.70
CA ALA A 451 0.27 15.80 28.37
C ALA A 451 -0.27 15.09 29.63
N ALA A 452 -0.30 13.75 29.64
CA ALA A 452 -0.65 12.95 30.81
C ALA A 452 0.46 12.85 31.88
N GLY A 453 1.68 13.31 31.58
CA GLY A 453 2.83 13.28 32.51
C GLY A 453 3.59 11.95 32.57
N GLU A 454 3.38 11.05 31.60
CA GLU A 454 4.01 9.71 31.55
C GLU A 454 5.45 9.73 30.96
N LEU A 455 6.29 10.68 31.40
CA LEU A 455 7.57 11.01 30.73
C LEU A 455 8.56 9.84 30.61
N ASP A 456 8.68 8.98 31.63
CA ASP A 456 9.62 7.85 31.57
C ASP A 456 9.23 6.84 30.49
N ARG A 457 7.92 6.61 30.33
CA ARG A 457 7.38 5.73 29.30
C ARG A 457 7.54 6.35 27.92
N VAL A 458 7.19 7.64 27.77
CA VAL A 458 7.39 8.40 26.51
C VAL A 458 8.85 8.34 26.05
N ARG A 459 9.81 8.49 26.96
CA ARG A 459 11.24 8.42 26.62
C ARG A 459 11.67 7.05 26.14
N ALA A 460 11.20 5.99 26.80
CA ALA A 460 11.47 4.62 26.38
C ALA A 460 10.86 4.31 25.00
N ASP A 461 9.60 4.69 24.81
CA ASP A 461 8.86 4.52 23.57
C ASP A 461 9.51 5.31 22.42
N ALA A 462 9.82 6.59 22.60
CA ALA A 462 10.48 7.41 21.59
C ALA A 462 11.90 6.89 21.25
N ALA A 463 12.65 6.38 22.23
CA ALA A 463 13.95 5.76 21.98
C ALA A 463 13.84 4.47 21.17
N SER A 464 12.74 3.72 21.31
CA SER A 464 12.50 2.48 20.55
C SER A 464 12.31 2.69 19.04
N LEU A 465 12.07 3.93 18.60
CA LEU A 465 11.89 4.28 17.19
C LEU A 465 13.23 4.38 16.43
N ALA A 466 14.33 4.62 17.14
CA ALA A 466 15.64 4.90 16.54
C ALA A 466 16.12 3.88 15.46
N PRO A 467 15.84 2.56 15.54
CA PRO A 467 16.30 1.61 14.54
C PRO A 467 15.72 1.80 13.13
N PHE A 468 14.52 2.40 13.01
CA PHE A 468 13.79 2.49 11.74
C PHE A 468 13.36 3.92 11.38
N TRP A 469 13.30 4.85 12.35
CA TRP A 469 12.79 6.21 12.13
C TRP A 469 13.48 6.97 10.98
N PRO A 470 14.81 6.87 10.76
CA PRO A 470 15.44 7.57 9.63
C PRO A 470 15.00 7.05 8.26
N GLN A 471 14.52 5.80 8.18
CA GLN A 471 13.99 5.21 6.94
C GLN A 471 12.48 5.45 6.81
N THR A 472 11.76 5.53 7.93
CA THR A 472 10.35 5.89 7.99
C THR A 472 10.21 7.40 7.88
N ALA A 473 10.14 7.93 6.66
CA ALA A 473 9.88 9.36 6.45
C ALA A 473 8.43 9.67 6.88
N PRO A 474 8.20 10.36 8.03
CA PRO A 474 6.86 10.80 8.40
C PRO A 474 6.40 11.82 7.36
N ARG A 475 5.09 11.94 7.14
CA ARG A 475 4.61 12.98 6.25
C ARG A 475 4.92 14.37 6.79
N ASP A 476 5.10 15.32 5.88
CA ASP A 476 5.46 16.71 6.19
C ASP A 476 4.48 17.35 7.20
N GLU A 477 3.19 16.98 7.16
CA GLU A 477 2.17 17.48 8.09
C GLU A 477 2.41 17.06 9.55
N ALA A 478 3.24 16.03 9.79
CA ALA A 478 3.54 15.54 11.12
C ALA A 478 4.58 16.39 11.87
N LEU A 479 5.25 17.35 11.19
CA LEU A 479 6.33 18.15 11.78
C LEU A 479 5.88 18.91 13.04
N GLY A 480 4.68 19.50 13.03
CA GLY A 480 4.15 20.19 14.21
C GLY A 480 4.09 19.30 15.44
N THR A 481 3.48 18.12 15.31
CA THR A 481 3.40 17.12 16.39
C THR A 481 4.79 16.62 16.80
N ALA A 482 5.70 16.41 15.84
CA ALA A 482 7.07 16.00 16.13
C ALA A 482 7.84 17.04 16.95
N LEU A 483 7.66 18.34 16.66
CA LEU A 483 8.24 19.45 17.44
C LEU A 483 7.68 19.51 18.87
N GLU A 484 6.38 19.31 19.04
CA GLU A 484 5.74 19.25 20.36
C GLU A 484 6.28 18.08 21.20
N VAL A 485 6.38 16.89 20.59
CA VAL A 485 6.96 15.70 21.24
C VAL A 485 8.42 15.96 21.60
N ALA A 486 9.21 16.48 20.66
CA ALA A 486 10.62 16.82 20.89
C ALA A 486 10.78 17.79 22.06
N ALA A 487 9.99 18.86 22.13
CA ALA A 487 10.05 19.82 23.24
C ALA A 487 9.71 19.18 24.60
N GLY A 488 8.78 18.22 24.63
CA GLY A 488 8.34 17.54 25.86
C GLY A 488 9.25 16.40 26.34
N LEU A 489 10.11 15.83 25.48
CA LEU A 489 10.94 14.66 25.81
C LEU A 489 12.00 14.95 26.88
N GLY A 490 12.68 16.09 26.77
CA GLY A 490 13.84 16.42 27.60
C GLY A 490 15.08 15.53 27.39
N VAL A 491 15.11 14.72 26.33
CA VAL A 491 16.27 13.89 25.95
C VAL A 491 16.82 14.40 24.61
N PRO A 492 17.95 15.13 24.58
CA PRO A 492 18.42 15.82 23.37
C PRO A 492 18.68 14.91 22.17
N GLY A 493 19.24 13.72 22.41
CA GLY A 493 19.56 12.76 21.35
C GLY A 493 18.30 12.19 20.68
N THR A 494 17.31 11.77 21.48
CA THR A 494 16.04 11.24 20.97
C THR A 494 15.23 12.31 20.26
N ALA A 495 15.20 13.55 20.79
CA ALA A 495 14.53 14.66 20.12
C ALA A 495 15.17 15.00 18.76
N ALA A 496 16.50 14.96 18.67
CA ALA A 496 17.19 15.18 17.40
C ALA A 496 16.88 14.07 16.39
N MET A 497 16.89 12.81 16.84
CA MET A 497 16.51 11.65 16.02
C MET A 497 15.09 11.78 15.47
N LEU A 498 14.12 12.23 16.28
CA LEU A 498 12.74 12.40 15.82
C LEU A 498 12.59 13.47 14.74
N LEU A 499 13.39 14.53 14.80
CA LEU A 499 13.32 15.67 13.88
C LEU A 499 14.25 15.57 12.66
N GLU A 500 15.18 14.61 12.67
CA GLU A 500 16.14 14.38 11.59
C GLU A 500 15.50 14.15 10.21
N PRO A 501 14.40 13.36 10.08
CA PRO A 501 13.84 13.06 8.76
C PRO A 501 13.21 14.26 8.04
N PHE A 502 12.85 15.31 8.79
CA PHE A 502 12.21 16.51 8.25
C PHE A 502 13.22 17.44 7.57
N ARG A 503 12.70 18.44 6.86
CA ARG A 503 13.50 19.43 6.13
C ARG A 503 13.04 20.84 6.40
N ALA A 504 13.88 21.82 6.09
CA ALA A 504 13.56 23.22 6.28
C ALA A 504 12.35 23.65 5.45
N GLU A 505 12.17 23.05 4.27
CA GLU A 505 11.12 23.40 3.31
C GLU A 505 9.69 23.13 3.82
N VAL A 506 9.56 22.30 4.86
CA VAL A 506 8.28 21.99 5.53
C VAL A 506 7.88 23.10 6.53
N LEU A 507 8.81 23.98 6.91
CA LEU A 507 8.57 24.99 7.92
C LEU A 507 7.63 26.10 7.42
N THR A 508 6.54 26.30 8.15
CA THR A 508 5.59 27.40 7.99
C THR A 508 5.55 28.25 9.26
N PRO A 509 4.98 29.47 9.21
CA PRO A 509 4.81 30.31 10.39
C PRO A 509 4.06 29.62 11.55
N ASP A 510 3.20 28.63 11.27
CA ASP A 510 2.42 27.89 12.27
C ASP A 510 3.32 27.02 13.17
N HIS A 511 4.52 26.67 12.72
CA HIS A 511 5.50 25.91 13.49
C HIS A 511 6.34 26.76 14.45
N ALA A 512 6.19 28.09 14.44
CA ALA A 512 7.08 29.01 15.16
C ALA A 512 7.06 28.80 16.68
N ASP A 513 5.88 28.63 17.28
CA ASP A 513 5.76 28.43 18.73
C ASP A 513 6.39 27.08 19.16
N ALA A 514 6.15 26.02 18.40
CA ALA A 514 6.72 24.70 18.67
C ALA A 514 8.25 24.70 18.51
N LEU A 515 8.78 25.35 17.47
CA LEU A 515 10.23 25.54 17.29
C LEU A 515 10.85 26.34 18.44
N ALA A 516 10.21 27.42 18.87
CA ALA A 516 10.68 28.22 20.00
C ALA A 516 10.68 27.40 21.31
N ALA A 517 9.69 26.53 21.50
CA ALA A 517 9.64 25.61 22.64
C ALA A 517 10.82 24.61 22.61
N VAL A 518 11.11 24.00 21.46
CA VAL A 518 12.27 23.11 21.28
C VAL A 518 13.58 23.86 21.54
N ALA A 519 13.73 25.08 21.01
CA ALA A 519 14.91 25.91 21.24
C ALA A 519 15.08 26.28 22.73
N GLY A 520 13.98 26.55 23.43
CA GLY A 520 13.95 26.78 24.87
C GLY A 520 14.36 25.54 25.68
N ALA A 521 13.99 24.35 25.22
CA ALA A 521 14.31 23.08 25.89
C ALA A 521 15.78 22.67 25.75
N TYR A 522 16.38 22.88 24.57
CA TYR A 522 17.71 22.32 24.24
C TYR A 522 18.82 23.35 24.03
N GLY A 523 18.47 24.62 23.83
CA GLY A 523 19.43 25.71 23.69
C GLY A 523 20.06 25.86 22.31
N ARG A 524 20.95 26.86 22.21
CA ARG A 524 21.43 27.42 20.94
C ARG A 524 22.35 26.51 20.12
N GLU A 525 23.14 25.68 20.79
CA GLU A 525 24.08 24.78 20.11
C GLU A 525 23.33 23.65 19.43
N TRP A 526 22.44 23.00 20.16
CA TRP A 526 21.57 21.96 19.64
C TRP A 526 20.70 22.46 18.47
N MET A 527 20.09 23.65 18.58
CA MET A 527 19.31 24.23 17.47
C MET A 527 20.16 24.50 16.21
N ARG A 528 21.44 24.82 16.38
CA ARG A 528 22.35 25.03 15.25
C ARG A 528 22.63 23.72 14.51
N GLU A 529 22.81 22.63 15.25
CA GLU A 529 23.01 21.30 14.68
C GLU A 529 21.76 20.82 13.95
N LEU A 530 20.58 20.95 14.57
CA LEU A 530 19.31 20.60 13.95
C LEU A 530 19.08 21.36 12.64
N VAL A 531 19.15 22.69 12.68
CA VAL A 531 18.98 23.52 11.47
C VAL A 531 20.07 23.22 10.44
N GLY A 532 21.30 22.90 10.87
CA GLY A 532 22.35 22.45 9.96
C GLY A 532 21.97 21.17 9.21
N GLY A 533 21.37 20.19 9.89
CA GLY A 533 20.90 18.94 9.30
C GLY A 533 19.77 19.12 8.27
N TRP A 534 18.89 20.10 8.48
CA TRP A 534 17.79 20.41 7.57
C TRP A 534 18.22 21.10 6.26
N PHE A 535 19.47 21.54 6.14
CA PHE A 535 20.04 22.13 4.93
C PHE A 535 21.24 21.28 4.45
N PRO A 536 21.01 20.11 3.83
CA PRO A 536 22.11 19.24 3.41
C PRO A 536 23.02 19.94 2.39
N ALA A 537 24.33 19.76 2.55
CA ALA A 537 25.38 20.39 1.73
C ALA A 537 25.53 19.81 0.31
N GLN A 538 24.76 18.78 -0.05
CA GLN A 538 24.81 18.15 -1.37
C GLN A 538 23.43 18.14 -2.01
N ARG A 539 23.39 18.50 -3.30
CA ARG A 539 22.25 18.28 -4.21
C ARG A 539 22.05 16.78 -4.40
N VAL A 540 21.50 16.10 -3.40
CA VAL A 540 21.01 14.74 -3.59
C VAL A 540 19.76 14.88 -4.45
N TRP A 541 19.79 14.30 -5.65
CA TRP A 541 18.60 14.10 -6.48
C TRP A 541 17.62 13.20 -5.72
N ARG A 542 16.90 13.75 -4.75
CA ARG A 542 15.70 13.12 -4.18
C ARG A 542 14.50 13.79 -4.85
N VAL A 543 13.81 12.98 -5.64
CA VAL A 543 12.49 13.29 -6.17
C VAL A 543 11.54 13.45 -4.99
N SER A 544 10.82 14.57 -4.97
CA SER A 544 9.77 15.00 -4.02
C SER A 544 10.17 15.89 -2.81
N GLY A 545 9.34 16.93 -2.65
CA GLY A 545 9.19 17.73 -1.44
C GLY A 545 9.73 19.17 -1.53
N ALA A 546 8.95 20.07 -2.13
CA ALA A 546 9.09 21.55 -2.19
C ALA A 546 10.37 22.17 -2.80
N ASP A 547 10.19 23.10 -3.75
CA ASP A 547 11.26 23.94 -4.27
C ASP A 547 11.74 24.91 -3.18
N ARG A 548 13.03 24.84 -2.80
CA ARG A 548 13.63 25.75 -1.82
C ARG A 548 13.46 27.24 -2.21
N GLY A 549 13.44 27.56 -3.50
CA GLY A 549 13.16 28.90 -3.99
C GLY A 549 11.72 29.36 -3.69
N GLU A 550 10.77 28.43 -3.68
CA GLU A 550 9.37 28.65 -3.31
C GLU A 550 9.22 28.77 -1.79
N TRP A 551 9.85 27.89 -1.01
CA TRP A 551 9.85 27.97 0.46
C TRP A 551 10.41 29.30 0.99
N VAL A 552 11.50 29.78 0.39
CA VAL A 552 12.12 31.08 0.76
C VAL A 552 11.14 32.25 0.61
N GLN A 553 10.08 32.12 -0.20
CA GLN A 553 9.04 33.15 -0.26
C GLN A 553 8.33 33.35 1.09
N GLY A 554 8.11 32.29 1.87
CA GLY A 554 7.49 32.33 3.20
C GLY A 554 8.46 32.65 4.35
N LEU A 555 9.77 32.62 4.09
CA LEU A 555 10.81 32.76 5.13
C LEU A 555 10.68 34.04 5.99
N PRO A 556 10.39 35.24 5.44
CA PRO A 556 10.22 36.43 6.28
C PRO A 556 9.08 36.31 7.31
N GLN A 557 7.94 35.74 6.92
CA GLN A 557 6.82 35.54 7.83
C GLN A 557 7.16 34.52 8.92
N LEU A 558 7.89 33.46 8.57
CA LEU A 558 8.39 32.49 9.54
C LEU A 558 9.37 33.13 10.54
N CYS A 559 10.33 33.92 10.06
CA CYS A 559 11.27 34.64 10.93
C CYS A 559 10.55 35.64 11.84
N ASP A 560 9.52 36.33 11.34
CA ASP A 560 8.72 37.26 12.14
C ASP A 560 7.88 36.53 13.20
N ALA A 561 7.29 35.38 12.86
CA ALA A 561 6.57 34.53 13.80
C ALA A 561 7.50 33.99 14.90
N LEU A 562 8.70 33.50 14.55
CA LEU A 562 9.70 33.05 15.53
C LEU A 562 10.14 34.17 16.48
N ARG A 563 10.33 35.39 15.98
CA ARG A 563 10.63 36.56 16.82
C ARG A 563 9.47 36.89 17.75
N ALA A 564 8.23 36.79 17.26
CA ALA A 564 7.04 36.99 18.08
C ALA A 564 6.90 35.93 19.18
N ALA A 565 7.30 34.69 18.89
CA ALA A 565 7.40 33.58 19.86
C ALA A 565 8.61 33.72 20.81
N GLY A 566 9.48 34.72 20.64
CA GLY A 566 10.64 34.98 21.49
C GLY A 566 11.94 34.30 21.08
N ASP A 567 12.00 33.66 19.91
CA ASP A 567 13.18 32.95 19.40
C ASP A 567 13.81 33.62 18.17
N SER A 568 14.43 34.79 18.40
CA SER A 568 15.21 35.49 17.37
C SER A 568 16.44 34.70 16.90
N TYR A 569 16.94 33.75 17.71
CA TYR A 569 18.14 33.00 17.38
C TYR A 569 17.87 32.00 16.25
N THR A 570 16.79 31.23 16.35
CA THR A 570 16.38 30.30 15.28
C THR A 570 15.97 31.06 14.02
N ALA A 571 15.28 32.20 14.15
CA ALA A 571 14.98 33.07 13.02
C ALA A 571 16.25 33.48 12.25
N ARG A 572 17.32 33.84 12.96
CA ARG A 572 18.62 34.16 12.36
C ARG A 572 19.30 32.93 11.76
N LEU A 573 19.25 31.77 12.41
CA LEU A 573 19.84 30.54 11.87
C LEU A 573 19.21 30.15 10.52
N LEU A 574 17.88 30.23 10.41
CA LEU A 574 17.16 29.93 9.16
C LEU A 574 17.51 30.93 8.05
N ALA A 575 17.56 32.24 8.36
CA ALA A 575 17.98 33.26 7.39
C ALA A 575 19.43 33.05 6.94
N ASP A 576 20.33 32.69 7.85
CA ASP A 576 21.73 32.41 7.56
C ASP A 576 21.91 31.15 6.71
N ALA A 577 21.13 30.10 6.96
CA ALA A 577 21.16 28.86 6.19
C ALA A 577 20.59 29.07 4.78
N ALA A 578 19.48 29.81 4.65
CA ALA A 578 18.91 30.20 3.37
C ALA A 578 19.87 31.06 2.54
N TRP A 579 20.62 31.97 3.19
CA TRP A 579 21.67 32.72 2.52
C TRP A 579 22.80 31.82 2.00
N ARG A 580 23.29 30.86 2.78
CA ARG A 580 24.37 29.95 2.34
C ARG A 580 23.98 29.17 1.09
N TRP A 581 22.76 28.62 1.06
CA TRP A 581 22.23 27.97 -0.14
C TRP A 581 22.21 28.92 -1.34
N LEU A 582 21.69 30.13 -1.15
CA LEU A 582 21.58 31.11 -2.22
C LEU A 582 22.96 31.58 -2.73
N GLU A 583 23.94 31.74 -1.83
CA GLU A 583 25.32 32.10 -2.16
C GLU A 583 26.02 31.00 -2.97
N GLU A 584 25.79 29.72 -2.65
CA GLU A 584 26.27 28.59 -3.45
C GLU A 584 25.67 28.59 -4.86
N GLU A 585 24.36 28.80 -5.00
CA GLU A 585 23.69 28.93 -6.29
C GLU A 585 24.24 30.12 -7.10
N LEU A 586 24.37 31.29 -6.45
CA LEU A 586 24.96 32.49 -7.06
C LEU A 586 26.40 32.21 -7.54
N GLY A 587 27.20 31.52 -6.73
CA GLY A 587 28.54 31.05 -7.09
C GLY A 587 28.56 30.24 -8.38
N LEU A 588 27.70 29.23 -8.42
CA LEU A 588 27.62 28.27 -9.52
C LEU A 588 27.19 28.94 -10.83
N TRP A 589 26.18 29.81 -10.78
CA TRP A 589 25.65 30.46 -11.97
C TRP A 589 26.45 31.69 -12.41
N CYS A 590 27.02 32.48 -11.49
CA CYS A 590 27.88 33.61 -11.86
C CYS A 590 29.18 33.16 -12.56
N ALA A 591 29.65 31.94 -12.29
CA ALA A 591 30.83 31.35 -12.94
C ALA A 591 30.55 30.78 -14.35
N ARG A 592 29.29 30.63 -14.77
CA ARG A 592 28.92 30.08 -16.08
C ARG A 592 29.19 31.09 -17.21
N ALA A 593 29.96 30.67 -18.22
CA ALA A 593 30.33 31.53 -19.35
C ALA A 593 29.16 31.81 -20.32
N ARG A 594 28.24 30.86 -20.50
CA ARG A 594 27.13 30.98 -21.45
C ARG A 594 26.00 31.84 -20.90
N ALA A 595 25.80 33.03 -21.48
CA ALA A 595 24.77 33.98 -21.05
C ALA A 595 23.34 33.44 -21.20
N GLU A 596 23.07 32.63 -22.24
CA GLU A 596 21.76 32.02 -22.48
C GLU A 596 21.35 31.03 -21.37
N GLU A 597 22.32 30.33 -20.77
CA GLU A 597 22.10 29.43 -19.64
C GLU A 597 22.09 30.20 -18.30
N ARG A 598 23.01 31.15 -18.14
CA ARG A 598 23.22 31.91 -16.91
C ARG A 598 22.09 32.89 -16.58
N GLY A 599 21.63 33.66 -17.56
CA GLY A 599 20.72 34.78 -17.32
C GLY A 599 19.34 34.39 -16.79
N PRO A 600 18.66 33.41 -17.39
CA PRO A 600 17.40 32.89 -16.85
C PRO A 600 17.56 32.38 -15.42
N ARG A 601 18.63 31.63 -15.13
CA ARG A 601 18.88 31.05 -13.80
C ARG A 601 19.19 32.11 -12.73
N LEU A 602 20.03 33.10 -13.03
CA LEU A 602 20.27 34.21 -12.10
C LEU A 602 19.00 35.03 -11.87
N ALA A 603 18.17 35.23 -12.90
CA ALA A 603 16.92 35.95 -12.74
C ALA A 603 15.91 35.20 -11.84
N GLU A 604 15.87 33.87 -11.93
CA GLU A 604 15.07 32.99 -11.04
C GLU A 604 15.49 33.12 -9.56
N LEU A 605 16.78 33.38 -9.27
CA LEU A 605 17.29 33.58 -7.91
C LEU A 605 16.99 34.96 -7.32
N GLY A 606 16.53 35.92 -8.13
CA GLY A 606 16.26 37.28 -7.68
C GLY A 606 15.15 37.39 -6.62
N PRO A 607 13.94 36.86 -6.85
CA PRO A 607 12.90 36.85 -5.83
C PRO A 607 13.33 36.16 -4.52
N PRO A 608 13.96 34.97 -4.53
CA PRO A 608 14.58 34.40 -3.33
C PRO A 608 15.56 35.34 -2.62
N LEU A 609 16.46 36.02 -3.34
CA LEU A 609 17.40 36.99 -2.76
C LEU A 609 16.68 38.11 -2.00
N ALA A 610 15.60 38.65 -2.57
CA ALA A 610 14.82 39.71 -1.93
C ALA A 610 14.19 39.24 -0.60
N ARG A 611 13.76 37.98 -0.52
CA ARG A 611 13.11 37.41 0.67
C ARG A 611 14.12 37.02 1.74
N VAL A 612 15.26 36.42 1.38
CA VAL A 612 16.39 36.19 2.29
C VAL A 612 16.88 37.52 2.87
N TRP A 613 17.01 38.56 2.04
CA TRP A 613 17.39 39.90 2.48
C TRP A 613 16.40 40.49 3.49
N GLN A 614 15.09 40.33 3.23
CA GLN A 614 14.05 40.80 4.14
C GLN A 614 14.11 40.07 5.50
N ALA A 615 14.29 38.74 5.49
CA ALA A 615 14.38 37.91 6.68
C ALA A 615 15.63 38.20 7.52
N ALA A 616 16.75 38.53 6.86
CA ALA A 616 18.04 38.81 7.49
C ALA A 616 18.01 40.03 8.44
N GLU A 617 18.84 39.98 9.48
CA GLU A 617 19.14 41.12 10.35
C GLU A 617 20.22 42.03 9.74
N ASP A 618 20.42 43.23 10.29
CA ASP A 618 21.30 44.25 9.70
C ASP A 618 22.75 43.78 9.50
N GLU A 619 23.30 43.01 10.45
CA GLU A 619 24.66 42.45 10.32
C GLU A 619 24.74 41.46 9.15
N ARG A 620 23.74 40.58 9.00
CA ARG A 620 23.68 39.64 7.88
C ARG A 620 23.42 40.34 6.57
N ARG A 621 22.56 41.38 6.51
CA ARG A 621 22.35 42.21 5.31
C ARG A 621 23.65 42.88 4.85
N ALA A 622 24.45 43.38 5.79
CA ALA A 622 25.77 43.94 5.47
C ALA A 622 26.71 42.88 4.88
N ALA A 623 26.74 41.67 5.45
CA ALA A 623 27.51 40.54 4.93
C ALA A 623 27.04 40.12 3.53
N ILE A 624 25.72 40.03 3.29
CA ILE A 624 25.14 39.74 1.98
C ILE A 624 25.56 40.80 0.95
N ALA A 625 25.44 42.08 1.29
CA ALA A 625 25.87 43.17 0.42
C ALA A 625 27.37 43.08 0.09
N GLN A 626 28.20 42.76 1.08
CA GLN A 626 29.64 42.57 0.88
C GLN A 626 29.94 41.38 -0.05
N ALA A 627 29.27 40.24 0.14
CA ALA A 627 29.42 39.07 -0.73
C ALA A 627 29.00 39.38 -2.17
N LEU A 628 27.83 40.00 -2.36
CA LEU A 628 27.35 40.46 -3.67
C LEU A 628 28.36 41.41 -4.35
N ARG A 629 29.02 42.28 -3.58
CA ARG A 629 30.09 43.15 -4.10
C ARG A 629 31.32 42.38 -4.59
N GLY A 630 31.55 41.16 -4.12
CA GLY A 630 32.64 40.30 -4.57
C GLY A 630 32.40 39.60 -5.91
N TYR A 631 31.14 39.50 -6.37
CA TYR A 631 30.81 38.85 -7.63
C TYR A 631 31.06 39.77 -8.85
N PRO A 632 31.32 39.16 -10.04
CA PRO A 632 31.34 39.89 -11.31
C PRO A 632 30.00 40.58 -11.60
N ASP A 633 29.97 41.51 -12.55
CA ASP A 633 28.75 42.27 -12.88
C ASP A 633 27.60 41.41 -13.42
N THR A 634 27.89 40.16 -13.79
CA THR A 634 26.87 39.14 -14.10
C THR A 634 25.86 38.95 -12.97
N VAL A 635 26.23 39.23 -11.71
CA VAL A 635 25.33 39.17 -10.55
C VAL A 635 24.14 40.14 -10.65
N LEU A 636 24.26 41.21 -11.45
CA LEU A 636 23.17 42.16 -11.70
C LEU A 636 21.93 41.49 -12.30
N GLU A 637 22.10 40.39 -13.03
CA GLU A 637 20.99 39.60 -13.57
C GLU A 637 20.16 38.92 -12.48
N CYS A 638 20.68 38.79 -11.26
CA CYS A 638 19.93 38.39 -10.06
C CYS A 638 19.47 39.60 -9.23
N VAL A 639 20.37 40.56 -8.98
CA VAL A 639 20.09 41.72 -8.10
C VAL A 639 18.97 42.61 -8.66
N VAL A 640 18.90 42.83 -9.98
CA VAL A 640 17.84 43.64 -10.59
C VAL A 640 16.46 42.98 -10.41
N PRO A 641 16.26 41.70 -10.74
CA PRO A 641 15.03 40.98 -10.38
C PRO A 641 14.73 40.98 -8.89
N ALA A 642 15.73 40.87 -8.01
CA ALA A 642 15.54 40.97 -6.55
C ALA A 642 14.98 42.35 -6.13
N LEU A 643 15.52 43.44 -6.66
CA LEU A 643 15.00 44.78 -6.40
C LEU A 643 13.59 44.97 -6.96
N ARG A 644 13.28 44.39 -8.13
CA ARG A 644 11.92 44.38 -8.69
C ARG A 644 10.94 43.61 -7.81
N ALA A 645 11.36 42.48 -7.25
CA ALA A 645 10.56 41.72 -6.30
C ALA A 645 10.33 42.51 -5.00
N ALA A 646 11.39 43.09 -4.43
CA ALA A 646 11.31 43.93 -3.24
C ALA A 646 10.44 45.17 -3.45
N ALA A 647 10.43 45.75 -4.66
CA ALA A 647 9.60 46.92 -4.99
C ALA A 647 8.09 46.62 -4.91
N LYS A 648 7.67 45.35 -5.02
CA LYS A 648 6.27 44.95 -4.85
C LYS A 648 5.83 44.95 -3.37
N LEU A 649 6.77 45.00 -2.42
CA LEU A 649 6.47 45.04 -0.99
C LEU A 649 5.98 46.44 -0.54
N PRO A 650 5.16 46.54 0.53
CA PRO A 650 4.75 47.81 1.11
C PRO A 650 5.95 48.69 1.51
N ALA A 651 5.80 50.01 1.38
CA ALA A 651 6.91 50.95 1.59
C ALA A 651 7.55 50.85 3.00
N GLN A 652 6.74 50.61 4.03
CA GLN A 652 7.21 50.41 5.40
C GLN A 652 8.10 49.16 5.51
N VAL A 653 7.69 48.04 4.89
CA VAL A 653 8.44 46.78 4.87
C VAL A 653 9.77 46.97 4.13
N ARG A 654 9.77 47.67 2.98
CA ARG A 654 11.00 47.98 2.23
C ARG A 654 11.98 48.83 3.03
N GLY A 655 11.46 49.81 3.78
CA GLY A 655 12.24 50.67 4.66
C GLY A 655 12.89 49.87 5.80
N ALA A 656 12.09 49.07 6.51
CA ALA A 656 12.57 48.20 7.60
C ALA A 656 13.55 47.12 7.13
N ALA A 657 13.38 46.62 5.90
CA ALA A 657 14.28 45.64 5.30
C ALA A 657 15.59 46.25 4.78
N GLY A 658 15.77 47.57 4.81
CA GLY A 658 17.02 48.21 4.37
C GLY A 658 17.31 48.02 2.87
N VAL A 659 16.29 47.83 2.03
CA VAL A 659 16.44 47.57 0.57
C VAL A 659 17.22 48.68 -0.14
N ALA A 660 17.22 49.90 0.41
CA ALA A 660 17.99 51.03 -0.09
C ALA A 660 19.52 50.78 -0.11
N LEU A 661 20.05 49.89 0.75
CA LEU A 661 21.45 49.49 0.69
C LEU A 661 21.74 48.70 -0.59
N LEU A 662 20.97 47.63 -0.84
CA LEU A 662 21.08 46.81 -2.04
C LEU A 662 20.86 47.63 -3.32
N ALA A 663 19.89 48.55 -3.31
CA ALA A 663 19.61 49.43 -4.43
C ALA A 663 20.78 50.38 -4.74
N ARG A 664 21.41 50.98 -3.72
CA ARG A 664 22.57 51.86 -3.91
C ARG A 664 23.76 51.12 -4.53
N ASP A 665 24.05 49.92 -4.05
CA ASP A 665 25.13 49.08 -4.61
C ASP A 665 24.84 48.71 -6.07
N CYS A 666 23.59 48.35 -6.39
CA CYS A 666 23.16 48.04 -7.76
C CYS A 666 23.29 49.27 -8.69
N VAL A 667 22.87 50.45 -8.25
CA VAL A 667 22.98 51.70 -9.03
C VAL A 667 24.43 52.02 -9.31
N GLY A 668 25.31 51.98 -8.30
CA GLY A 668 26.73 52.26 -8.50
C GLY A 668 27.40 51.33 -9.51
N ARG A 669 27.02 50.05 -9.54
CA ARG A 669 27.48 49.08 -10.55
C ARG A 669 26.95 49.39 -11.95
N LEU A 670 25.66 49.71 -12.08
CA LEU A 670 25.08 50.08 -13.37
C LEU A 670 25.69 51.38 -13.92
N GLU A 671 25.93 52.37 -13.06
CA GLU A 671 26.61 53.62 -13.44
C GLU A 671 28.05 53.35 -13.91
N ALA A 672 28.80 52.49 -13.20
CA ALA A 672 30.14 52.08 -13.62
C ALA A 672 30.13 51.31 -14.96
N PHE A 673 29.16 50.43 -15.15
CA PHE A 673 28.98 49.70 -16.41
C PHE A 673 28.66 50.65 -17.58
N LEU A 674 27.74 51.60 -17.38
CA LEU A 674 27.37 52.61 -18.38
C LEU A 674 28.51 53.60 -18.68
N ALA A 675 29.40 53.84 -17.72
CA ALA A 675 30.59 54.67 -17.92
C ALA A 675 31.71 53.96 -18.71
N THR A 676 31.58 52.66 -18.96
CA THR A 676 32.58 51.90 -19.74
C THR A 676 32.53 52.36 -21.21
N PRO A 677 33.67 52.76 -21.82
CA PRO A 677 33.70 53.25 -23.19
C PRO A 677 33.13 52.21 -24.16
N GLN A 678 32.24 52.67 -25.05
CA GLN A 678 31.73 51.82 -26.12
C GLN A 678 32.89 51.43 -27.04
N ARG A 679 33.02 50.13 -27.34
CA ARG A 679 34.07 49.65 -28.25
C ARG A 679 33.94 50.34 -29.61
N ALA A 680 35.08 50.68 -30.20
CA ALA A 680 35.12 51.27 -31.53
C ALA A 680 34.49 50.32 -32.56
N GLU A 681 33.79 50.88 -33.54
CA GLU A 681 33.18 50.13 -34.63
C GLU A 681 34.30 49.41 -35.42
N GLY A 682 34.42 48.09 -35.25
CA GLY A 682 35.50 47.27 -35.82
C GLY A 682 36.46 46.62 -34.82
N ASP A 683 36.35 46.92 -33.52
CA ASP A 683 37.14 46.27 -32.47
C ASP A 683 36.51 44.92 -32.05
N TRP A 684 36.95 43.85 -32.73
CA TRP A 684 36.61 42.46 -32.43
C TRP A 684 37.57 41.79 -31.43
N SER A 685 38.41 42.56 -30.72
CA SER A 685 39.38 41.97 -29.79
C SER A 685 38.66 41.27 -28.63
N ILE A 686 38.78 39.95 -28.55
CA ILE A 686 38.31 39.17 -27.41
C ILE A 686 39.48 39.14 -26.41
N THR A 687 39.33 39.83 -25.28
CA THR A 687 40.24 39.66 -24.15
C THR A 687 40.07 38.24 -23.62
N TRP A 688 41.01 37.37 -23.97
CA TRP A 688 41.04 35.99 -23.51
C TRP A 688 41.42 35.97 -22.03
N ALA A 689 40.44 35.86 -21.13
CA ALA A 689 40.69 35.44 -19.77
C ALA A 689 40.96 33.94 -19.82
N GLY A 690 42.24 33.55 -19.76
CA GLY A 690 42.69 32.20 -20.07
C GLY A 690 41.90 31.09 -19.35
N CYS A 691 41.76 29.94 -20.00
CA CYS A 691 41.23 28.74 -19.38
C CYS A 691 42.03 28.43 -18.11
N GLY A 692 41.39 28.51 -16.94
CA GLY A 692 41.95 28.06 -15.67
C GLY A 692 42.16 26.55 -15.68
N VAL A 693 43.22 26.08 -16.34
CA VAL A 693 43.77 24.75 -16.13
C VAL A 693 44.78 24.90 -15.01
N ALA A 694 44.41 24.45 -13.81
CA ALA A 694 45.35 24.23 -12.74
C ALA A 694 46.44 23.27 -13.24
N ARG A 695 47.65 23.80 -13.47
CA ARG A 695 48.84 22.97 -13.57
C ARG A 695 49.28 22.64 -12.14
N ASN A 696 49.03 21.42 -11.71
CA ASN A 696 49.77 20.81 -10.60
C ASN A 696 51.27 20.81 -10.94
N ALA A 697 52.06 21.44 -10.09
CA ALA A 697 53.47 21.18 -9.88
C ALA A 697 53.77 21.37 -8.40
#